data_AF-A0A6N9Q057-F1
#
_entry.id   AF-A0A6N9Q057-F1
#
_cell.length_a   1.000
_cell.length_b   1.000
_cell.length_c   1.000
_cell.angle_alpha   90.00
_cell.angle_beta   90.00
_cell.angle_gamma   90.00
#
_symmetry.space_group_name_H-M   'P 1'
#
loop_
_entity.id
_entity.type
_entity.pdbx_description
1 polymer ?
#
loop_
_entity_poly.entity_id
_entity_poly.type
_entity_poly.pdbx_seq_one_letter_code
_entity_poly.pdbx_strand_id
1 'polypeptide(L)'
;MEYFKKSNALITLLIVSILSSMILPVQGQMNMNVSSATEIEYKLTYSGVLNSNESEGLYKYEASGTGIDTLSLIVPNDVNYDVYIYDENLNQIGAGVNSTGELEEVYYRVSRGNIYYIVIISQNENYSLSDYTLKIEPYKFNLQTNYKYDKNGNLVLTEVFDVQKQKEILNSGLNYVEADMDTSVSLTSLEGRTLVNLLGNEGNIEEQGLWTNKLTTDISTSKFGRSSGIIDNSTGITEKTVRNSTSLDLSGKKILAGIWAKANSGTPNMQLYLLGKMNDIGINSPQVNSYVVDNDWKLYYDTFDLSSNTDDYWHFRVDVDSFGTSDDIINFDGAFVYEIKDTEESFINSLTLSDGQQYIEEMYPFVDGMQSITNPLFLIKGKNIFQHSDYALKGLTALKWYDIEMDIPMITNQSYTLSIDKNNSIFEGLQLINSDNSEFVEINDLTINNYGNITFTKSLPIRLRVKTDENGSYNLKNLMLNIGDEPLPFENPNEKTMNIQTSLHSNIHGDIKDRLYQNDTKMIVNRKIGYKELNGNDEYNLNFKEPDYTVVVYKHGYNTKQNLVSLIKDSGIPLELKTTLFNDMNQVSHLWDSGNLFISISNEDSGWEENYTPSNEDIQRYFNGWKYIDGSTWISKTGNGGTTDETSALSSMPNDYTPYQLQYELQNSVVEEIQIENQIMLLEGYNQLELRSSVIDNIGFKELNSSDKFEYSGKGSGYTVVTYKHGYNTKQPVISMTKYDREPLELNTTSFNDMNQVSHLWDSGNLFISISNEDSGWGENYTPSNEDIQRYFNGWKYTDSMRWVSVTGNGEEIDAQNSLSFKPSDYLPYRLIYQLKSETKIQDLTSGFKAEIEYNIER
;
A
#
# COMPACT_ATOMS: atom_id res chain seq x y z
N MET A 1 -28.56 46.86 -8.82
CA MET A 1 -28.39 46.47 -10.23
C MET A 1 -29.17 45.17 -10.43
N GLU A 2 -30.47 45.30 -10.65
CA GLU A 2 -31.39 44.15 -10.87
C GLU A 2 -31.69 43.99 -12.38
N TYR A 3 -32.34 42.87 -12.74
CA TYR A 3 -32.66 42.32 -14.08
C TYR A 3 -31.55 41.42 -14.66
N PHE A 4 -31.66 40.09 -14.70
CA PHE A 4 -32.74 39.29 -15.32
C PHE A 4 -33.01 37.93 -14.62
N LYS A 5 -34.07 37.20 -15.06
CA LYS A 5 -34.61 35.95 -14.48
C LYS A 5 -34.93 34.89 -15.56
N LYS A 6 -34.82 33.59 -15.20
CA LYS A 6 -35.26 32.36 -15.94
C LYS A 6 -34.40 32.02 -17.20
N SER A 7 -34.24 30.75 -17.64
CA SER A 7 -34.95 29.49 -17.32
C SER A 7 -34.11 28.20 -17.60
N ASN A 8 -34.39 27.13 -16.84
CA ASN A 8 -34.37 25.67 -17.18
C ASN A 8 -33.08 24.84 -17.43
N ALA A 9 -33.03 23.73 -16.68
CA ALA A 9 -32.74 22.32 -17.06
C ALA A 9 -31.31 21.73 -16.99
N LEU A 10 -31.20 20.64 -16.22
CA LEU A 10 -30.12 19.64 -16.18
C LEU A 10 -30.21 18.70 -17.40
N ILE A 11 -29.09 18.11 -17.83
CA ILE A 11 -29.04 16.85 -18.59
C ILE A 11 -27.85 15.98 -18.13
N THR A 12 -28.13 14.69 -17.92
CA THR A 12 -27.19 13.57 -17.67
C THR A 12 -27.79 12.35 -18.39
N LEU A 13 -27.03 11.51 -19.12
CA LEU A 13 -27.58 10.22 -19.62
C LEU A 13 -26.52 9.17 -19.99
N LEU A 14 -26.88 7.89 -19.80
CA LEU A 14 -26.14 6.66 -20.11
C LEU A 14 -27.16 5.49 -20.17
N ILE A 15 -27.10 4.60 -21.17
CA ILE A 15 -27.91 3.35 -21.27
C ILE A 15 -27.07 2.26 -22.00
N VAL A 16 -27.47 0.99 -21.87
CA VAL A 16 -26.91 -0.25 -22.48
C VAL A 16 -28.08 -1.13 -23.01
N SER A 17 -27.80 -2.04 -23.94
CA SER A 17 -28.74 -2.96 -24.63
C SER A 17 -28.24 -4.42 -24.65
N ILE A 18 -29.08 -5.39 -25.13
CA ILE A 18 -28.74 -6.64 -25.85
C ILE A 18 -30.04 -7.42 -26.23
N LEU A 19 -30.20 -7.78 -27.53
CA LEU A 19 -30.92 -8.93 -28.19
C LEU A 19 -32.36 -9.38 -27.78
N SER A 20 -33.23 -9.96 -28.62
CA SER A 20 -33.18 -10.55 -30.00
C SER A 20 -34.65 -10.66 -30.55
N SER A 21 -35.01 -11.11 -31.77
CA SER A 21 -34.43 -11.24 -33.14
C SER A 21 -35.47 -11.99 -34.04
N MET A 22 -35.49 -11.79 -35.38
CA MET A 22 -36.00 -12.78 -36.38
C MET A 22 -35.73 -12.33 -37.85
N ILE A 23 -35.97 -13.22 -38.84
CA ILE A 23 -35.19 -13.33 -40.11
C ILE A 23 -35.93 -12.94 -41.42
N LEU A 24 -35.14 -12.48 -42.41
CA LEU A 24 -35.39 -11.98 -43.79
C LEU A 24 -36.35 -12.76 -44.72
N PRO A 25 -36.83 -12.13 -45.83
CA PRO A 25 -36.24 -12.43 -47.16
C PRO A 25 -36.22 -11.30 -48.23
N VAL A 26 -35.03 -11.12 -48.83
CA VAL A 26 -34.71 -11.01 -50.30
C VAL A 26 -35.41 -9.99 -51.24
N GLN A 27 -34.56 -9.23 -51.95
CA GLN A 27 -34.76 -8.46 -53.20
C GLN A 27 -35.60 -7.17 -53.17
N GLY A 28 -34.88 -6.05 -53.03
CA GLY A 28 -35.17 -4.77 -53.69
C GLY A 28 -33.86 -4.05 -54.00
N GLN A 29 -33.71 -3.47 -55.20
CA GLN A 29 -32.64 -2.48 -55.40
C GLN A 29 -32.96 -1.28 -54.53
N MET A 30 -32.05 -0.93 -53.62
CA MET A 30 -32.11 0.34 -52.90
C MET A 30 -32.06 1.47 -53.93
N ASN A 31 -33.02 2.41 -53.89
CA ASN A 31 -32.97 3.63 -54.70
C ASN A 31 -31.94 4.61 -54.10
N MET A 32 -30.67 4.17 -53.98
CA MET A 32 -29.56 5.02 -53.54
C MET A 32 -29.42 6.19 -54.50
N ASN A 33 -30.06 7.31 -54.17
CA ASN A 33 -29.86 8.55 -54.87
C ASN A 33 -28.53 9.16 -54.40
N VAL A 34 -27.42 8.65 -54.90
CA VAL A 34 -26.07 9.12 -54.55
C VAL A 34 -25.85 10.63 -54.81
N SER A 35 -26.72 11.27 -55.61
CA SER A 35 -26.70 12.73 -55.79
C SER A 35 -27.20 13.52 -54.57
N SER A 36 -27.92 12.88 -53.63
CA SER A 36 -28.33 13.44 -52.34
C SER A 36 -27.53 12.89 -51.15
N ALA A 37 -26.43 12.16 -51.39
CA ALA A 37 -25.55 11.69 -50.32
C ALA A 37 -24.79 12.86 -49.67
N THR A 38 -24.88 12.96 -48.35
CA THR A 38 -24.19 13.99 -47.56
C THR A 38 -22.68 13.74 -47.57
N GLU A 39 -21.92 14.74 -48.00
CA GLU A 39 -20.45 14.64 -48.02
C GLU A 39 -19.89 14.81 -46.61
N ILE A 40 -19.07 13.86 -46.16
CA ILE A 40 -18.44 13.87 -44.84
C ILE A 40 -16.92 13.76 -44.98
N GLU A 41 -16.22 14.57 -44.20
CA GLU A 41 -14.77 14.58 -44.12
C GLU A 41 -14.27 13.43 -43.26
N TYR A 42 -13.20 12.81 -43.74
CA TYR A 42 -12.57 11.65 -43.15
C TYR A 42 -11.95 11.96 -41.77
N LYS A 43 -12.08 11.04 -40.80
CA LYS A 43 -11.68 11.15 -39.38
C LYS A 43 -12.47 12.13 -38.51
N LEU A 44 -13.43 12.86 -39.05
CA LEU A 44 -14.35 13.64 -38.23
C LEU A 44 -15.50 12.75 -37.72
N THR A 45 -16.07 13.16 -36.60
CA THR A 45 -17.22 12.53 -35.96
C THR A 45 -18.47 13.34 -36.28
N TYR A 46 -19.53 12.66 -36.73
CA TYR A 46 -20.80 13.25 -37.16
C TYR A 46 -21.94 12.72 -36.30
N SER A 47 -22.81 13.61 -35.84
CA SER A 47 -24.07 13.24 -35.19
C SER A 47 -25.23 13.36 -36.19
N GLY A 48 -26.20 12.45 -36.11
CA GLY A 48 -27.34 12.40 -37.01
C GLY A 48 -28.57 11.79 -36.37
N VAL A 49 -29.75 12.06 -36.96
CA VAL A 49 -31.04 11.54 -36.50
C VAL A 49 -31.78 10.97 -37.70
N LEU A 50 -32.28 9.74 -37.58
CA LEU A 50 -33.27 9.21 -38.52
C LEU A 50 -34.68 9.54 -38.01
N ASN A 51 -35.62 9.81 -38.91
CA ASN A 51 -37.01 10.08 -38.55
C ASN A 51 -37.98 9.63 -39.67
N SER A 52 -39.29 9.71 -39.45
CA SER A 52 -40.29 9.25 -40.42
C SER A 52 -40.35 10.02 -41.75
N ASN A 53 -39.66 11.16 -41.87
CA ASN A 53 -39.47 11.86 -43.15
C ASN A 53 -38.08 11.60 -43.78
N GLU A 54 -37.12 11.14 -42.98
CA GLU A 54 -35.72 10.90 -43.32
C GLU A 54 -35.32 9.55 -42.71
N SER A 55 -35.87 8.47 -43.27
CA SER A 55 -35.78 7.10 -42.74
C SER A 55 -34.42 6.43 -42.96
N GLU A 56 -33.55 7.05 -43.76
CA GLU A 56 -32.23 6.57 -44.14
C GLU A 56 -31.21 7.71 -44.06
N GLY A 57 -30.05 7.47 -43.46
CA GLY A 57 -28.91 8.38 -43.43
C GLY A 57 -27.94 8.02 -44.56
N LEU A 58 -27.94 8.80 -45.65
CA LEU A 58 -27.08 8.56 -46.81
C LEU A 58 -25.88 9.51 -46.82
N TYR A 59 -24.68 8.95 -46.72
CA TYR A 59 -23.41 9.66 -46.66
C TYR A 59 -22.43 9.20 -47.74
N LYS A 60 -21.44 10.03 -48.04
CA LYS A 60 -20.30 9.70 -48.93
C LYS A 60 -19.00 10.34 -48.43
N TYR A 61 -17.87 9.69 -48.69
CA TYR A 61 -16.54 10.25 -48.42
C TYR A 61 -15.52 9.81 -49.47
N GLU A 62 -14.43 10.56 -49.63
CA GLU A 62 -13.26 10.18 -50.44
C GLU A 62 -12.17 9.59 -49.52
N ALA A 63 -11.71 8.37 -49.81
CA ALA A 63 -10.70 7.72 -48.97
C ALA A 63 -9.33 8.40 -49.10
N SER A 64 -8.79 8.90 -47.98
CA SER A 64 -7.51 9.64 -47.97
C SER A 64 -6.27 8.76 -48.20
N GLY A 65 -6.41 7.44 -48.11
CA GLY A 65 -5.33 6.45 -48.25
C GLY A 65 -5.82 5.12 -48.86
N THR A 66 -4.89 4.21 -49.13
CA THR A 66 -5.18 2.83 -49.56
C THR A 66 -4.88 1.91 -48.38
N GLY A 67 -5.83 1.07 -47.98
CA GLY A 67 -5.69 0.25 -46.78
C GLY A 67 -6.99 -0.43 -46.35
N ILE A 68 -7.21 -0.50 -45.04
CA ILE A 68 -8.49 -0.82 -44.42
C ILE A 68 -8.98 0.43 -43.70
N ASP A 69 -10.26 0.74 -43.85
CA ASP A 69 -10.96 1.74 -43.07
C ASP A 69 -11.87 1.05 -42.06
N THR A 70 -12.04 1.68 -40.90
CA THR A 70 -13.04 1.34 -39.90
C THR A 70 -14.14 2.39 -39.96
N LEU A 71 -15.38 1.93 -40.04
CA LEU A 71 -16.56 2.72 -39.73
C LEU A 71 -17.04 2.33 -38.34
N SER A 72 -17.30 3.32 -37.49
CA SER A 72 -17.93 3.15 -36.18
C SER A 72 -19.23 3.96 -36.16
N LEU A 73 -20.35 3.32 -35.87
CA LEU A 73 -21.65 3.95 -35.65
C LEU A 73 -22.15 3.61 -34.24
N ILE A 74 -22.11 4.60 -33.35
CA ILE A 74 -22.73 4.50 -32.02
C ILE A 74 -24.24 4.71 -32.21
N VAL A 75 -25.00 3.64 -32.01
CA VAL A 75 -26.46 3.64 -32.14
C VAL A 75 -27.11 4.09 -30.82
N PRO A 76 -28.19 4.89 -30.84
CA PRO A 76 -28.93 5.21 -29.62
C PRO A 76 -29.57 3.96 -29.01
N ASN A 77 -29.51 3.85 -27.69
CA ASN A 77 -29.86 2.64 -26.94
C ASN A 77 -31.33 2.17 -27.07
N ASP A 78 -32.22 2.98 -27.66
CA ASP A 78 -33.65 2.69 -27.87
C ASP A 78 -34.01 2.27 -29.31
N VAL A 79 -33.05 2.22 -30.24
CA VAL A 79 -33.27 1.88 -31.66
C VAL A 79 -32.22 0.92 -32.22
N ASN A 80 -32.58 0.21 -33.30
CA ASN A 80 -31.63 -0.58 -34.07
C ASN A 80 -31.36 0.09 -35.42
N TYR A 81 -30.15 0.62 -35.59
CA TYR A 81 -29.69 1.27 -36.81
C TYR A 81 -28.53 0.49 -37.42
N ASP A 82 -28.82 -0.28 -38.46
CA ASP A 82 -27.80 -0.96 -39.26
C ASP A 82 -27.04 0.04 -40.14
N VAL A 83 -25.82 -0.32 -40.54
CA VAL A 83 -25.02 0.45 -41.49
C VAL A 83 -24.50 -0.42 -42.63
N TYR A 84 -24.60 0.08 -43.86
CA TYR A 84 -24.19 -0.60 -45.09
C TYR A 84 -23.19 0.27 -45.86
N ILE A 85 -22.07 -0.32 -46.29
CA ILE A 85 -21.00 0.38 -46.98
C ILE A 85 -20.89 -0.12 -48.41
N TYR A 86 -20.79 0.80 -49.36
CA TYR A 86 -20.72 0.55 -50.79
C TYR A 86 -19.49 1.20 -51.45
N ASP A 87 -18.96 0.55 -52.47
CA ASP A 87 -17.90 1.11 -53.32
C ASP A 87 -18.43 2.14 -54.35
N GLU A 88 -17.52 2.74 -55.13
CA GLU A 88 -17.86 3.71 -56.18
C GLU A 88 -18.80 3.17 -57.27
N ASN A 89 -18.89 1.84 -57.42
CA ASN A 89 -19.73 1.14 -58.39
C ASN A 89 -21.05 0.64 -57.75
N LEU A 90 -21.31 1.00 -56.50
CA LEU A 90 -22.47 0.60 -55.69
C LEU A 90 -22.54 -0.90 -55.37
N ASN A 91 -21.40 -1.60 -55.35
CA ASN A 91 -21.30 -2.92 -54.75
C ASN A 91 -21.21 -2.77 -53.23
N GLN A 92 -21.99 -3.54 -52.48
CA GLN A 92 -21.85 -3.59 -51.03
C GLN A 92 -20.53 -4.28 -50.66
N ILE A 93 -19.71 -3.64 -49.83
CA ILE A 93 -18.38 -4.11 -49.40
C ILE A 93 -18.25 -4.29 -47.88
N GLY A 94 -19.23 -3.83 -47.10
CA GLY A 94 -19.31 -4.04 -45.65
C GLY A 94 -20.73 -3.80 -45.14
N ALA A 95 -21.04 -4.35 -43.96
CA ALA A 95 -22.22 -3.97 -43.18
C ALA A 95 -22.00 -4.23 -41.69
N GLY A 96 -22.62 -3.40 -40.86
CA GLY A 96 -22.89 -3.62 -39.45
C GLY A 96 -24.38 -3.83 -39.28
N VAL A 97 -24.73 -4.91 -38.58
CA VAL A 97 -26.10 -5.46 -38.44
C VAL A 97 -26.28 -6.06 -37.04
N ASN A 98 -25.71 -5.39 -36.04
CA ASN A 98 -25.82 -5.74 -34.63
C ASN A 98 -27.26 -5.44 -34.14
N SER A 99 -27.43 -5.34 -32.82
CA SER A 99 -28.75 -5.18 -32.21
C SER A 99 -29.00 -3.75 -31.76
N THR A 100 -30.27 -3.48 -31.40
CA THR A 100 -30.70 -2.23 -30.75
C THR A 100 -29.63 -1.71 -29.80
N GLY A 101 -29.18 -0.46 -29.95
CA GLY A 101 -28.22 0.19 -29.05
C GLY A 101 -26.75 -0.24 -29.16
N GLU A 102 -26.42 -1.31 -29.89
CA GLU A 102 -25.05 -1.78 -30.02
C GLU A 102 -24.21 -0.87 -30.94
N LEU A 103 -22.90 -0.87 -30.73
CA LEU A 103 -21.95 -0.28 -31.67
C LEU A 103 -21.92 -1.10 -32.96
N GLU A 104 -22.14 -0.46 -34.11
CA GLU A 104 -21.76 -1.06 -35.40
C GLU A 104 -20.32 -0.67 -35.71
N GLU A 105 -19.41 -1.65 -35.74
CA GLU A 105 -18.04 -1.46 -36.17
C GLU A 105 -17.73 -2.34 -37.41
N VAL A 106 -17.32 -1.71 -38.51
CA VAL A 106 -17.17 -2.38 -39.80
C VAL A 106 -15.82 -2.07 -40.43
N TYR A 107 -15.10 -3.14 -40.80
CA TYR A 107 -13.77 -3.10 -41.41
C TYR A 107 -13.85 -3.42 -42.90
N TYR A 108 -13.38 -2.52 -43.76
CA TYR A 108 -13.47 -2.70 -45.23
C TYR A 108 -12.27 -2.10 -45.96
N ARG A 109 -11.95 -2.65 -47.14
CA ARG A 109 -10.78 -2.24 -47.92
C ARG A 109 -11.09 -1.00 -48.75
N VAL A 110 -10.18 -0.03 -48.71
CA VAL A 110 -10.28 1.21 -49.48
C VAL A 110 -9.07 1.47 -50.37
N SER A 111 -9.29 2.23 -51.44
CA SER A 111 -8.24 2.77 -52.31
C SER A 111 -8.24 4.29 -52.29
N ARG A 112 -7.04 4.89 -52.20
CA ARG A 112 -6.88 6.33 -52.11
C ARG A 112 -7.51 7.06 -53.29
N GLY A 113 -8.38 8.02 -53.00
CA GLY A 113 -9.08 8.84 -54.00
C GLY A 113 -10.37 8.22 -54.54
N ASN A 114 -10.74 7.02 -54.11
CA ASN A 114 -12.05 6.44 -54.43
C ASN A 114 -13.12 6.99 -53.48
N ILE A 115 -14.33 7.14 -54.00
CA ILE A 115 -15.52 7.52 -53.22
C ILE A 115 -16.22 6.28 -52.70
N TYR A 116 -16.59 6.31 -51.43
CA TYR A 116 -17.37 5.27 -50.75
C TYR A 116 -18.68 5.86 -50.23
N TYR A 117 -19.74 5.06 -50.26
CA TYR A 117 -21.07 5.44 -49.78
C TYR A 117 -21.44 4.65 -48.54
N ILE A 118 -22.12 5.31 -47.61
CA ILE A 118 -22.56 4.76 -46.33
C ILE A 118 -24.05 5.00 -46.21
N VAL A 119 -24.80 3.95 -45.90
CA VAL A 119 -26.25 4.01 -45.70
C VAL A 119 -26.55 3.51 -44.29
N ILE A 120 -27.15 4.35 -43.45
CA ILE A 120 -27.62 4.00 -42.12
C ILE A 120 -29.14 3.87 -42.19
N ILE A 121 -29.71 2.75 -41.74
CA ILE A 121 -31.15 2.47 -41.85
C ILE A 121 -31.74 1.98 -40.53
N SER A 122 -32.99 2.34 -40.24
CA SER A 122 -33.73 1.75 -39.13
C SER A 122 -34.37 0.43 -39.55
N GLN A 123 -34.02 -0.67 -38.87
CA GLN A 123 -34.56 -2.01 -39.20
C GLN A 123 -36.07 -2.15 -38.99
N ASN A 124 -36.68 -1.29 -38.17
CA ASN A 124 -38.10 -1.41 -37.78
C ASN A 124 -38.89 -0.11 -37.99
N GLU A 125 -38.37 0.86 -38.75
CA GLU A 125 -38.91 2.24 -38.84
C GLU A 125 -39.10 2.92 -37.45
N ASN A 126 -38.32 2.49 -36.45
CA ASN A 126 -38.27 3.09 -35.12
C ASN A 126 -37.15 4.13 -35.07
N TYR A 127 -37.38 5.24 -34.37
CA TYR A 127 -36.51 6.42 -34.39
C TYR A 127 -36.29 6.95 -32.97
N SER A 128 -35.04 7.24 -32.63
CA SER A 128 -34.66 7.80 -31.32
C SER A 128 -34.86 9.32 -31.29
N LEU A 129 -35.02 9.86 -30.08
CA LEU A 129 -34.86 11.29 -29.82
C LEU A 129 -33.39 11.71 -29.60
N SER A 130 -32.48 10.73 -29.54
CA SER A 130 -31.03 10.96 -29.41
C SER A 130 -30.34 10.71 -30.74
N ASP A 131 -29.28 11.47 -31.00
CA ASP A 131 -28.48 11.34 -32.22
C ASP A 131 -27.66 10.03 -32.19
N TYR A 132 -27.58 9.34 -33.33
CA TYR A 132 -26.50 8.39 -33.57
C TYR A 132 -25.20 9.16 -33.85
N THR A 133 -24.06 8.50 -33.65
CA THR A 133 -22.75 9.09 -33.94
C THR A 133 -21.94 8.23 -34.89
N LEU A 134 -21.64 8.76 -36.09
CA LEU A 134 -20.88 8.14 -37.16
C LEU A 134 -19.44 8.67 -37.19
N LYS A 135 -18.45 7.79 -37.30
CA LYS A 135 -17.03 8.11 -37.53
C LYS A 135 -16.44 7.14 -38.55
N ILE A 136 -15.55 7.63 -39.42
CA ILE A 136 -14.78 6.80 -40.36
C ILE A 136 -13.32 7.20 -40.29
N GLU A 137 -12.42 6.24 -40.12
CA GLU A 137 -10.98 6.49 -40.05
C GLU A 137 -10.14 5.31 -40.57
N PRO A 138 -8.85 5.50 -40.92
CA PRO A 138 -8.02 4.43 -41.44
C PRO A 138 -7.64 3.51 -40.28
N TYR A 139 -7.87 2.23 -40.46
CA TYR A 139 -7.45 1.23 -39.50
C TYR A 139 -5.92 1.17 -39.43
N LYS A 140 -5.39 1.26 -38.21
CA LYS A 140 -3.96 1.15 -37.92
C LYS A 140 -3.71 -0.11 -37.13
N PHE A 141 -3.03 -1.05 -37.78
CA PHE A 141 -2.47 -2.22 -37.12
C PHE A 141 -1.32 -1.82 -36.19
N ASN A 142 -1.40 -2.19 -34.93
CA ASN A 142 -0.35 -2.16 -33.93
C ASN A 142 0.02 -3.61 -33.61
N LEU A 143 0.87 -4.23 -34.43
CA LEU A 143 1.10 -5.68 -34.31
C LEU A 143 2.11 -6.02 -33.20
N GLN A 144 1.67 -6.78 -32.20
CA GLN A 144 2.56 -7.51 -31.27
C GLN A 144 2.80 -8.93 -31.82
N THR A 145 4.00 -9.47 -31.62
CA THR A 145 4.33 -10.86 -32.00
C THR A 145 4.90 -11.61 -30.81
N ASN A 146 4.19 -12.64 -30.37
CA ASN A 146 4.60 -13.52 -29.28
C ASN A 146 5.26 -14.78 -29.86
N TYR A 147 6.33 -15.24 -29.22
CA TYR A 147 7.11 -16.41 -29.63
C TYR A 147 7.13 -17.42 -28.47
N LYS A 148 6.53 -18.60 -28.66
CA LYS A 148 6.61 -19.69 -27.67
C LYS A 148 7.70 -20.67 -28.08
N TYR A 149 8.58 -21.00 -27.14
CA TYR A 149 9.70 -21.92 -27.32
C TYR A 149 9.48 -23.22 -26.53
N ASP A 150 9.97 -24.35 -27.03
CA ASP A 150 10.03 -25.58 -26.25
C ASP A 150 11.15 -25.53 -25.19
N LYS A 151 11.15 -26.50 -24.27
CA LYS A 151 12.18 -26.66 -23.23
C LYS A 151 13.63 -26.85 -23.75
N ASN A 152 13.82 -27.01 -25.06
CA ASN A 152 15.13 -27.13 -25.70
C ASN A 152 15.52 -25.83 -26.44
N GLY A 153 14.69 -24.79 -26.39
CA GLY A 153 14.90 -23.50 -27.07
C GLY A 153 14.45 -23.45 -28.54
N ASN A 154 13.68 -24.43 -29.02
CA ASN A 154 13.13 -24.41 -30.39
C ASN A 154 11.85 -23.57 -30.44
N LEU A 155 11.72 -22.68 -31.42
CA LEU A 155 10.46 -21.96 -31.67
C LEU A 155 9.37 -22.95 -32.09
N VAL A 156 8.24 -22.99 -31.36
CA VAL A 156 7.11 -23.90 -31.63
C VAL A 156 5.83 -23.19 -32.04
N LEU A 157 5.65 -21.91 -31.67
CA LEU A 157 4.50 -21.11 -32.09
C LEU A 157 4.89 -19.64 -32.26
N THR A 158 4.23 -18.98 -33.21
CA THR A 158 4.28 -17.52 -33.39
C THR A 158 2.84 -17.03 -33.49
N GLU A 159 2.44 -16.21 -32.53
CA GLU A 159 1.12 -15.57 -32.48
C GLU A 159 1.31 -14.09 -32.81
N VAL A 160 0.44 -13.53 -33.66
CA VAL A 160 0.48 -12.12 -34.05
C VAL A 160 -0.87 -11.51 -33.69
N PHE A 161 -0.82 -10.56 -32.76
CA PHE A 161 -1.98 -9.88 -32.22
C PHE A 161 -1.99 -8.44 -32.74
N ASP A 162 -3.16 -7.89 -33.04
CA ASP A 162 -3.31 -6.44 -33.15
C ASP A 162 -3.66 -5.91 -31.77
N VAL A 163 -2.94 -4.91 -31.27
CA VAL A 163 -3.05 -4.49 -29.86
C VAL A 163 -3.38 -3.02 -29.65
N GLN A 164 -4.20 -2.77 -28.64
CA GLN A 164 -4.43 -1.42 -28.10
C GLN A 164 -3.74 -1.23 -26.76
N LYS A 165 -3.60 0.04 -26.36
CA LYS A 165 -3.16 0.41 -25.02
C LYS A 165 -4.36 0.56 -24.10
N GLN A 166 -4.48 -0.32 -23.11
CA GLN A 166 -5.34 -0.09 -21.96
C GLN A 166 -4.55 0.60 -20.85
N LYS A 167 -5.25 1.45 -20.11
CA LYS A 167 -4.75 2.08 -18.88
C LYS A 167 -5.59 1.64 -17.70
N GLU A 168 -4.95 1.43 -16.57
CA GLU A 168 -5.60 1.00 -15.33
C GLU A 168 -5.07 1.78 -14.13
N ILE A 169 -5.93 2.03 -13.14
CA ILE A 169 -5.56 2.77 -11.94
C ILE A 169 -5.42 1.78 -10.77
N LEU A 170 -4.17 1.57 -10.35
CA LEU A 170 -3.86 0.82 -9.14
C LEU A 170 -3.98 1.75 -7.93
N ASN A 171 -4.80 1.37 -6.96
CA ASN A 171 -4.86 2.01 -5.65
C ASN A 171 -3.74 1.46 -4.76
N SER A 172 -3.33 2.20 -3.74
CA SER A 172 -2.52 1.66 -2.64
C SER A 172 -3.23 0.45 -1.99
N GLY A 173 -2.52 -0.65 -1.78
CA GLY A 173 -3.05 -1.94 -1.34
C GLY A 173 -3.18 -2.96 -2.48
N LEU A 174 -4.07 -3.94 -2.30
CA LEU A 174 -4.36 -4.97 -3.31
C LEU A 174 -5.22 -4.43 -4.46
N ASN A 175 -4.91 -4.89 -5.67
CA ASN A 175 -5.64 -4.65 -6.90
C ASN A 175 -5.68 -5.93 -7.74
N TYR A 176 -6.59 -5.99 -8.71
CA TYR A 176 -6.52 -6.97 -9.79
C TYR A 176 -6.55 -6.30 -11.14
N VAL A 177 -6.00 -6.98 -12.15
CA VAL A 177 -6.02 -6.56 -13.55
C VAL A 177 -6.26 -7.80 -14.41
N GLU A 178 -7.25 -7.72 -15.30
CA GLU A 178 -7.47 -8.72 -16.35
C GLU A 178 -6.70 -8.29 -17.61
N ALA A 179 -5.98 -9.23 -18.22
CA ALA A 179 -5.23 -9.02 -19.45
C ALA A 179 -5.51 -10.15 -20.44
N ASP A 180 -5.85 -9.83 -21.69
CA ASP A 180 -6.20 -10.82 -22.72
C ASP A 180 -5.00 -11.68 -23.16
N MET A 181 -3.78 -11.24 -22.82
CA MET A 181 -2.53 -11.87 -23.23
C MET A 181 -1.38 -11.53 -22.27
N ASP A 182 -0.32 -12.35 -22.29
CA ASP A 182 0.95 -12.02 -21.65
C ASP A 182 1.50 -10.69 -22.21
N THR A 183 1.64 -9.69 -21.35
CA THR A 183 1.89 -8.29 -21.75
C THR A 183 2.82 -7.55 -20.79
N SER A 184 3.68 -6.69 -21.34
CA SER A 184 4.53 -5.83 -20.52
C SER A 184 3.76 -4.60 -20.05
N VAL A 185 4.01 -4.20 -18.81
CA VAL A 185 3.40 -3.02 -18.21
C VAL A 185 4.41 -1.88 -18.21
N SER A 186 3.92 -0.68 -18.50
CA SER A 186 4.64 0.57 -18.31
C SER A 186 3.96 1.42 -17.24
N LEU A 187 4.71 1.93 -16.27
CA LEU A 187 4.18 2.87 -15.28
C LEU A 187 4.01 4.25 -15.94
N THR A 188 2.79 4.69 -16.22
CA THR A 188 2.56 6.00 -16.85
C THR A 188 2.46 7.14 -15.83
N SER A 189 2.09 6.84 -14.59
CA SER A 189 2.14 7.81 -13.49
C SER A 189 2.14 7.15 -12.13
N LEU A 190 2.96 7.62 -11.20
CA LEU A 190 2.73 7.54 -9.76
C LEU A 190 2.99 8.94 -9.20
N GLU A 191 1.95 9.55 -8.61
CA GLU A 191 2.06 10.89 -8.06
C GLU A 191 2.45 10.85 -6.59
N GLY A 192 3.33 11.77 -6.18
CA GLY A 192 3.71 11.95 -4.78
C GLY A 192 2.54 12.36 -3.89
N ARG A 193 2.58 11.93 -2.64
CA ARG A 193 1.61 12.28 -1.60
C ARG A 193 2.38 12.50 -0.30
N THR A 194 1.99 13.53 0.44
CA THR A 194 2.46 13.82 1.78
C THR A 194 1.25 14.09 2.67
N LEU A 195 1.19 13.43 3.83
CA LEU A 195 0.28 13.78 4.91
C LEU A 195 1.09 14.40 6.06
N VAL A 196 0.52 15.41 6.71
CA VAL A 196 1.09 16.09 7.87
C VAL A 196 0.03 16.11 8.97
N ASN A 197 0.18 15.25 9.98
CA ASN A 197 -0.69 15.29 11.15
C ASN A 197 -0.30 16.50 12.00
N LEU A 198 -1.22 17.46 12.17
CA LEU A 198 -0.95 18.69 12.90
C LEU A 198 -0.77 18.45 14.42
N LEU A 199 -1.22 17.30 14.94
CA LEU A 199 -0.89 16.82 16.29
C LEU A 199 0.54 16.27 16.41
N GLY A 200 1.28 16.16 15.30
CA GLY A 200 2.59 15.54 15.26
C GLY A 200 2.55 14.09 15.76
N ASN A 201 3.42 13.78 16.71
CA ASN A 201 3.49 12.46 17.34
C ASN A 201 2.56 12.34 18.58
N GLU A 202 1.90 13.42 19.06
CA GLU A 202 0.99 13.35 20.23
C GLU A 202 -0.20 12.41 19.98
N GLY A 203 -0.54 12.21 18.69
CA GLY A 203 -1.68 11.45 18.22
C GLY A 203 -1.59 9.93 18.42
N ASN A 204 -0.39 9.37 18.55
CA ASN A 204 -0.20 7.93 18.80
C ASN A 204 -0.44 7.53 20.27
N ILE A 205 -0.50 8.50 21.18
CA ILE A 205 -0.77 8.31 22.61
C ILE A 205 0.25 7.37 23.30
N GLU A 206 1.46 7.24 22.75
CA GLU A 206 2.56 6.45 23.30
C GLU A 206 3.25 7.12 24.51
N GLU A 207 3.12 8.44 24.66
CA GLU A 207 3.79 9.24 25.69
C GLU A 207 2.83 9.82 26.74
N GLN A 208 3.17 9.64 28.02
CA GLN A 208 2.40 10.18 29.13
C GLN A 208 2.61 11.69 29.33
N GLY A 209 1.51 12.44 29.37
CA GLY A 209 1.51 13.87 29.69
C GLY A 209 1.33 14.80 28.48
N LEU A 210 1.36 14.26 27.26
CA LEU A 210 0.97 14.99 26.04
C LEU A 210 -0.55 15.22 25.94
N TRP A 211 -1.32 14.77 26.94
CA TRP A 211 -2.77 14.97 27.04
C TRP A 211 -3.17 15.45 28.46
N THR A 212 -4.10 16.40 28.52
CA THR A 212 -4.61 16.99 29.77
C THR A 212 -5.34 15.96 30.65
N ASN A 213 -5.47 16.26 31.94
CA ASN A 213 -5.97 15.33 32.96
C ASN A 213 -5.16 14.00 33.05
N LYS A 214 -4.07 13.88 32.29
CA LYS A 214 -3.22 12.70 32.13
C LYS A 214 -4.06 11.48 31.77
N LEU A 215 -4.54 11.46 30.52
CA LEU A 215 -5.09 10.28 29.87
C LEU A 215 -4.22 9.06 30.21
N THR A 216 -4.83 8.01 30.75
CA THR A 216 -4.07 6.87 31.28
C THR A 216 -3.57 6.03 30.12
N THR A 217 -2.32 5.57 30.15
CA THR A 217 -1.80 4.65 29.12
C THR A 217 -2.22 3.22 29.43
N ASP A 218 -2.81 2.54 28.45
CA ASP A 218 -3.05 1.09 28.44
C ASP A 218 -2.11 0.42 27.45
N ILE A 219 -1.31 -0.54 27.92
CA ILE A 219 -0.37 -1.33 27.10
C ILE A 219 -0.91 -2.72 26.74
N SER A 220 -2.14 -3.04 27.16
CA SER A 220 -2.81 -4.32 26.86
C SER A 220 -3.76 -4.23 25.66
N THR A 221 -4.20 -3.02 25.33
CA THR A 221 -5.04 -2.69 24.16
C THR A 221 -4.37 -1.57 23.37
N SER A 222 -4.23 -1.73 22.06
CA SER A 222 -3.91 -0.64 21.12
C SER A 222 -4.48 -0.92 19.72
N LYS A 223 -4.45 0.09 18.86
CA LYS A 223 -4.76 0.03 17.42
C LYS A 223 -3.50 0.34 16.61
N PHE A 224 -2.73 1.34 17.04
CA PHE A 224 -1.42 1.71 16.53
C PHE A 224 -0.37 1.45 17.61
N GLY A 225 0.86 1.96 17.40
CA GLY A 225 1.93 1.95 18.39
C GLY A 225 2.11 0.65 19.18
N ARG A 226 2.19 0.81 20.51
CA ARG A 226 2.35 -0.23 21.54
C ARG A 226 1.37 -0.03 22.71
N SER A 227 0.59 1.04 22.70
CA SER A 227 -0.32 1.44 23.75
C SER A 227 -1.47 2.28 23.19
N SER A 228 -2.46 2.54 24.03
CA SER A 228 -3.55 3.49 23.75
C SER A 228 -3.88 4.30 25.00
N GLY A 229 -4.62 5.38 24.83
CA GLY A 229 -5.19 6.14 25.95
C GLY A 229 -6.48 5.50 26.46
N ILE A 230 -6.63 5.28 27.75
CA ILE A 230 -7.86 4.73 28.36
C ILE A 230 -8.56 5.75 29.26
N ILE A 231 -9.88 5.86 29.07
CA ILE A 231 -10.81 6.50 30.00
C ILE A 231 -11.71 5.42 30.59
N ASP A 232 -11.45 5.08 31.85
CA ASP A 232 -12.28 4.20 32.66
C ASP A 232 -13.23 5.05 33.52
N ASN A 233 -14.54 4.97 33.29
CA ASN A 233 -15.57 5.66 34.08
C ASN A 233 -16.31 4.74 35.08
N SER A 234 -15.78 3.54 35.38
CA SER A 234 -16.37 2.56 36.33
C SER A 234 -16.59 3.08 37.77
N THR A 235 -15.99 4.23 38.09
CA THR A 235 -16.04 4.86 39.42
C THR A 235 -16.68 6.25 39.40
N GLY A 236 -17.20 6.71 38.26
CA GLY A 236 -17.74 8.05 38.05
C GLY A 236 -19.11 8.06 37.37
N ILE A 237 -19.76 9.22 37.40
CA ILE A 237 -21.01 9.52 36.67
C ILE A 237 -20.95 10.90 35.99
N THR A 238 -19.74 11.42 35.81
CA THR A 238 -19.45 12.74 35.25
C THR A 238 -18.70 12.60 33.93
N GLU A 239 -18.98 13.51 33.01
CA GLU A 239 -18.18 13.75 31.79
C GLU A 239 -16.67 13.70 32.11
N LYS A 240 -15.92 12.96 31.29
CA LYS A 240 -14.45 12.93 31.35
C LYS A 240 -13.88 13.53 30.09
N THR A 241 -12.99 14.50 30.28
CA THR A 241 -12.53 15.40 29.21
C THR A 241 -11.02 15.27 29.07
N VAL A 242 -10.54 15.07 27.84
CA VAL A 242 -9.10 15.03 27.53
C VAL A 242 -8.84 15.83 26.27
N ARG A 243 -7.79 16.65 26.27
CA ARG A 243 -7.33 17.36 25.09
C ARG A 243 -5.82 17.23 24.96
N ASN A 244 -5.30 17.39 23.76
CA ASN A 244 -3.87 17.41 23.53
C ASN A 244 -3.21 18.61 24.26
N SER A 245 -1.97 18.45 24.70
CA SER A 245 -1.24 19.45 25.49
C SER A 245 -0.71 20.60 24.62
N THR A 246 -0.35 20.34 23.37
CA THR A 246 0.21 21.38 22.48
C THR A 246 -0.88 22.23 21.79
N SER A 247 -0.58 23.51 21.60
CA SER A 247 -1.42 24.44 20.84
C SER A 247 -1.26 24.24 19.33
N LEU A 248 -2.36 24.28 18.59
CA LEU A 248 -2.42 24.09 17.14
C LEU A 248 -2.77 25.41 16.42
N ASP A 249 -2.08 25.71 15.32
CA ASP A 249 -2.46 26.77 14.39
C ASP A 249 -3.42 26.22 13.32
N LEU A 250 -4.72 26.49 13.48
CA LEU A 250 -5.79 26.03 12.58
C LEU A 250 -6.64 27.18 11.99
N SER A 251 -6.37 28.43 12.38
CA SER A 251 -7.19 29.58 11.98
C SER A 251 -7.05 29.88 10.49
N GLY A 252 -8.17 30.06 9.79
CA GLY A 252 -8.20 30.26 8.34
C GLY A 252 -8.21 28.98 7.49
N LYS A 253 -8.19 27.79 8.11
CA LYS A 253 -8.07 26.48 7.40
C LYS A 253 -9.40 25.72 7.36
N LYS A 254 -9.50 24.71 6.48
CA LYS A 254 -10.50 23.63 6.58
C LYS A 254 -9.82 22.41 7.17
N ILE A 255 -10.43 21.79 8.16
CA ILE A 255 -9.80 20.74 8.96
C ILE A 255 -10.64 19.46 8.94
N LEU A 256 -9.99 18.32 8.81
CA LEU A 256 -10.51 17.01 9.20
C LEU A 256 -9.82 16.60 10.50
N ALA A 257 -10.57 16.28 11.55
CA ALA A 257 -10.00 15.73 12.77
C ALA A 257 -10.71 14.43 13.17
N GLY A 258 -9.97 13.48 13.72
CA GLY A 258 -10.52 12.17 14.07
C GLY A 258 -9.62 11.39 15.03
N ILE A 259 -10.16 10.27 15.51
CA ILE A 259 -9.50 9.36 16.44
C ILE A 259 -10.12 7.97 16.30
N TRP A 260 -9.33 6.91 16.45
CA TRP A 260 -9.89 5.56 16.62
C TRP A 260 -10.28 5.39 18.07
N ALA A 261 -11.46 4.83 18.30
CA ALA A 261 -11.97 4.52 19.63
C ALA A 261 -12.54 3.10 19.69
N LYS A 262 -12.51 2.52 20.89
CA LYS A 262 -13.04 1.19 21.19
C LYS A 262 -13.61 1.16 22.60
N ALA A 263 -14.86 0.74 22.74
CA ALA A 263 -15.46 0.40 24.02
C ALA A 263 -15.02 -1.01 24.46
N ASN A 264 -14.70 -1.15 25.75
CA ASN A 264 -14.39 -2.45 26.37
C ASN A 264 -15.46 -2.85 27.39
N SER A 265 -16.26 -1.89 27.85
CA SER A 265 -17.38 -2.08 28.76
C SER A 265 -18.36 -0.92 28.59
N GLY A 266 -19.64 -1.19 28.85
CA GLY A 266 -20.73 -0.23 28.73
C GLY A 266 -21.12 0.08 27.28
N THR A 267 -21.66 1.28 27.06
CA THR A 267 -21.99 1.83 25.74
C THR A 267 -21.64 3.34 25.74
N PRO A 268 -20.35 3.70 25.85
CA PRO A 268 -19.92 5.08 26.01
C PRO A 268 -20.36 5.97 24.84
N ASN A 269 -20.69 7.22 25.14
CA ASN A 269 -20.81 8.27 24.15
C ASN A 269 -19.55 9.14 24.14
N MET A 270 -19.10 9.50 22.94
CA MET A 270 -17.95 10.36 22.69
C MET A 270 -18.37 11.60 21.91
N GLN A 271 -17.73 12.73 22.18
CA GLN A 271 -17.80 13.94 21.36
C GLN A 271 -16.39 14.40 20.97
N LEU A 272 -16.24 14.90 19.74
CA LEU A 272 -14.98 15.43 19.21
C LEU A 272 -15.05 16.95 19.08
N TYR A 273 -13.97 17.61 19.48
CA TYR A 273 -13.91 19.07 19.63
C TYR A 273 -12.60 19.63 19.07
N LEU A 274 -12.70 20.73 18.32
CA LEU A 274 -11.61 21.69 18.16
C LEU A 274 -11.94 22.92 19.02
N LEU A 275 -11.18 23.13 20.10
CA LEU A 275 -11.37 24.26 21.00
C LEU A 275 -10.51 25.45 20.57
N GLY A 276 -11.11 26.43 19.91
CA GLY A 276 -10.48 27.71 19.59
C GLY A 276 -10.46 28.60 20.82
N LYS A 277 -9.34 29.30 21.03
CA LYS A 277 -9.18 30.26 22.11
C LYS A 277 -8.74 31.62 21.59
N MET A 278 -9.33 32.66 22.17
CA MET A 278 -8.95 34.04 21.93
C MET A 278 -8.70 34.76 23.26
N ASN A 279 -7.49 35.31 23.43
CA ASN A 279 -7.00 36.01 24.63
C ASN A 279 -7.24 35.25 25.95
N ASP A 280 -7.15 33.91 25.93
CA ASP A 280 -7.40 32.99 27.06
C ASP A 280 -8.78 33.07 27.75
N ILE A 281 -9.71 33.87 27.24
CA ILE A 281 -10.99 34.19 27.90
C ILE A 281 -12.21 33.70 27.09
N GLY A 282 -12.09 33.62 25.76
CA GLY A 282 -13.12 33.03 24.89
C GLY A 282 -12.83 31.57 24.55
N ILE A 283 -13.88 30.73 24.51
CA ILE A 283 -13.83 29.39 23.91
C ILE A 283 -14.78 29.38 22.72
N ASN A 284 -14.23 29.22 21.52
CA ASN A 284 -14.99 28.91 20.32
C ASN A 284 -15.01 27.39 20.14
N SER A 285 -16.23 26.83 20.05
CA SER A 285 -16.45 25.45 19.64
C SER A 285 -17.32 25.47 18.38
N PRO A 286 -16.81 25.05 17.21
CA PRO A 286 -17.64 24.75 16.05
C PRO A 286 -18.60 23.56 16.35
N GLN A 287 -19.35 23.10 15.33
CA GLN A 287 -20.29 21.99 15.52
C GLN A 287 -19.58 20.71 15.99
N VAL A 288 -20.32 19.90 16.75
CA VAL A 288 -19.84 18.69 17.44
C VAL A 288 -20.83 17.58 17.17
N ASN A 289 -20.34 16.41 16.74
CA ASN A 289 -21.17 15.21 16.67
C ASN A 289 -20.97 14.33 17.91
N SER A 290 -22.05 13.67 18.32
CA SER A 290 -22.05 12.67 19.40
C SER A 290 -22.04 11.28 18.80
N TYR A 291 -21.06 10.49 19.18
CA TYR A 291 -20.81 9.14 18.68
C TYR A 291 -21.07 8.10 19.77
N VAL A 292 -21.84 7.06 19.46
CA VAL A 292 -21.88 5.85 20.30
C VAL A 292 -20.71 4.97 19.86
N VAL A 293 -19.88 4.57 20.82
CA VAL A 293 -18.62 3.89 20.52
C VAL A 293 -18.81 2.38 20.48
N ASP A 294 -18.29 1.76 19.43
CA ASP A 294 -18.39 0.33 19.17
C ASP A 294 -17.40 -0.47 20.03
N ASN A 295 -17.65 -1.77 20.21
CA ASN A 295 -16.77 -2.67 20.92
C ASN A 295 -15.56 -3.13 20.09
N ASP A 296 -15.57 -2.86 18.78
CA ASP A 296 -14.40 -2.93 17.90
C ASP A 296 -13.77 -1.54 17.67
N TRP A 297 -12.48 -1.51 17.30
CA TRP A 297 -11.80 -0.27 16.94
C TRP A 297 -12.44 0.34 15.68
N LYS A 298 -13.11 1.48 15.85
CA LYS A 298 -13.70 2.28 14.76
C LYS A 298 -13.11 3.69 14.77
N LEU A 299 -12.95 4.24 13.57
CA LEU A 299 -12.62 5.65 13.38
C LEU A 299 -13.86 6.53 13.66
N TYR A 300 -13.69 7.60 14.42
CA TYR A 300 -14.67 8.67 14.56
C TYR A 300 -14.03 9.98 14.16
N TYR A 301 -14.73 10.80 13.39
CA TYR A 301 -14.15 11.99 12.77
C TYR A 301 -15.19 13.10 12.62
N ASP A 302 -14.73 14.34 12.55
CA ASP A 302 -15.54 15.52 12.19
C ASP A 302 -14.75 16.43 11.25
N THR A 303 -15.44 17.17 10.39
CA THR A 303 -14.84 18.26 9.60
C THR A 303 -15.18 19.62 10.18
N PHE A 304 -14.27 20.58 10.06
CA PHE A 304 -14.40 21.90 10.65
C PHE A 304 -14.00 23.01 9.66
N ASP A 305 -14.93 23.91 9.38
CA ASP A 305 -14.66 25.16 8.66
C ASP A 305 -14.17 26.24 9.63
N LEU A 306 -12.85 26.45 9.66
CA LEU A 306 -12.21 27.50 10.46
C LEU A 306 -11.75 28.68 9.58
N SER A 307 -12.19 28.74 8.31
CA SER A 307 -11.78 29.76 7.34
C SER A 307 -12.11 31.20 7.74
N SER A 308 -13.12 31.37 8.61
CA SER A 308 -13.56 32.66 9.14
C SER A 308 -13.10 32.95 10.58
N ASN A 309 -12.42 31.99 11.23
CA ASN A 309 -11.95 32.14 12.60
C ASN A 309 -10.64 32.92 12.69
N THR A 310 -10.49 33.60 13.82
CA THR A 310 -9.28 34.39 14.17
C THR A 310 -8.83 34.09 15.60
N ASP A 311 -9.06 32.86 16.06
CA ASP A 311 -8.58 32.37 17.35
C ASP A 311 -7.05 32.30 17.35
N ASP A 312 -6.43 32.60 18.50
CA ASP A 312 -4.97 32.66 18.64
C ASP A 312 -4.33 31.27 18.54
N TYR A 313 -5.05 30.24 19.03
CA TYR A 313 -4.67 28.84 18.94
C TYR A 313 -5.86 27.90 19.18
N TRP A 314 -5.65 26.62 18.85
CA TRP A 314 -6.62 25.53 18.95
C TRP A 314 -6.09 24.34 19.74
N HIS A 315 -7.00 23.51 20.26
CA HIS A 315 -6.68 22.17 20.78
C HIS A 315 -7.67 21.13 20.27
N PHE A 316 -7.19 19.93 20.00
CA PHE A 316 -8.05 18.75 19.78
C PHE A 316 -8.48 18.17 21.14
N ARG A 317 -9.78 17.96 21.32
CA ARG A 317 -10.39 17.47 22.57
C ARG A 317 -11.38 16.34 22.27
N VAL A 318 -11.39 15.37 23.18
CA VAL A 318 -12.36 14.28 23.26
C VAL A 318 -13.07 14.38 24.61
N ASP A 319 -14.39 14.34 24.58
CA ASP A 319 -15.23 14.24 25.77
C ASP A 319 -15.97 12.91 25.78
N VAL A 320 -16.05 12.28 26.96
CA VAL A 320 -16.72 11.01 27.19
C VAL A 320 -17.85 11.20 28.18
N ASP A 321 -19.07 11.04 27.67
CA ASP A 321 -20.31 11.14 28.43
C ASP A 321 -20.77 9.76 28.91
N SER A 322 -20.84 9.58 30.23
CA SER A 322 -21.56 8.46 30.85
C SER A 322 -23.04 8.81 31.01
N PHE A 323 -23.92 8.24 30.18
CA PHE A 323 -25.38 8.44 30.27
C PHE A 323 -26.01 7.64 31.43
N GLY A 324 -25.54 7.87 32.65
CA GLY A 324 -26.10 7.30 33.89
C GLY A 324 -25.68 5.86 34.21
N THR A 325 -24.73 5.31 33.46
CA THR A 325 -24.11 3.99 33.66
C THR A 325 -22.71 4.12 34.26
N SER A 326 -22.40 3.32 35.27
CA SER A 326 -21.15 3.38 36.04
C SER A 326 -20.14 2.31 35.63
N ASP A 327 -20.09 1.96 34.34
CA ASP A 327 -19.28 0.85 33.81
C ASP A 327 -18.68 1.13 32.42
N ASP A 328 -18.77 2.37 31.93
CA ASP A 328 -18.25 2.75 30.60
C ASP A 328 -16.72 2.82 30.60
N ILE A 329 -16.06 2.00 29.77
CA ILE A 329 -14.60 1.96 29.61
C ILE A 329 -14.25 2.03 28.13
N ILE A 330 -13.43 3.01 27.75
CA ILE A 330 -13.10 3.32 26.36
C ILE A 330 -11.59 3.54 26.17
N ASN A 331 -11.02 2.93 25.14
CA ASN A 331 -9.66 3.20 24.65
C ASN A 331 -9.71 4.10 23.41
N PHE A 332 -8.65 4.89 23.23
CA PHE A 332 -8.43 5.86 22.17
C PHE A 332 -7.03 5.74 21.61
N ASP A 333 -6.88 5.86 20.30
CA ASP A 333 -5.60 5.72 19.61
C ASP A 333 -5.64 6.42 18.23
N GLY A 334 -4.47 6.78 17.69
CA GLY A 334 -4.34 7.39 16.37
C GLY A 334 -5.11 8.69 16.19
N ALA A 335 -5.06 9.62 17.16
CA ALA A 335 -5.69 10.92 16.99
C ALA A 335 -4.98 11.74 15.89
N PHE A 336 -5.74 12.35 14.99
CA PHE A 336 -5.18 13.18 13.92
C PHE A 336 -5.96 14.47 13.69
N VAL A 337 -5.25 15.45 13.15
CA VAL A 337 -5.80 16.70 12.63
C VAL A 337 -5.10 16.96 11.29
N TYR A 338 -5.85 16.99 10.19
CA TYR A 338 -5.35 17.26 8.84
C TYR A 338 -5.99 18.52 8.26
N GLU A 339 -5.19 19.28 7.50
CA GLU A 339 -5.71 20.33 6.63
C GLU A 339 -6.25 19.71 5.33
N ILE A 340 -7.43 20.13 4.89
CA ILE A 340 -8.15 19.63 3.71
C ILE A 340 -8.67 20.78 2.83
N LYS A 341 -9.21 20.48 1.65
CA LYS A 341 -9.85 21.47 0.76
C LYS A 341 -11.36 21.55 0.95
N ASP A 342 -11.95 22.68 0.56
CA ASP A 342 -13.40 22.89 0.46
C ASP A 342 -14.12 21.74 -0.28
N THR A 343 -13.52 21.22 -1.34
CA THR A 343 -14.08 20.10 -2.14
C THR A 343 -14.04 18.77 -1.41
N GLU A 344 -13.03 18.56 -0.56
CA GLU A 344 -12.84 17.34 0.22
C GLU A 344 -13.75 17.34 1.44
N GLU A 345 -13.86 18.48 2.14
CA GLU A 345 -14.85 18.71 3.19
C GLU A 345 -16.28 18.47 2.68
N SER A 346 -16.62 19.06 1.53
CA SER A 346 -17.95 18.90 0.91
C SER A 346 -18.24 17.44 0.52
N PHE A 347 -17.22 16.69 0.10
CA PHE A 347 -17.35 15.27 -0.23
C PHE A 347 -17.52 14.42 1.03
N ILE A 348 -16.65 14.57 2.03
CA ILE A 348 -16.69 13.84 3.30
C ILE A 348 -18.04 14.05 4.00
N ASN A 349 -18.56 15.28 4.04
CA ASN A 349 -19.86 15.61 4.62
C ASN A 349 -21.08 15.09 3.83
N SER A 350 -20.87 14.54 2.64
CA SER A 350 -21.93 13.89 1.84
C SER A 350 -22.03 12.37 2.07
N LEU A 351 -21.02 11.76 2.70
CA LEU A 351 -20.94 10.32 2.96
C LEU A 351 -21.76 9.92 4.20
N THR A 352 -22.14 8.64 4.28
CA THR A 352 -22.57 8.07 5.57
C THR A 352 -21.36 7.89 6.48
N LEU A 353 -21.56 7.76 7.80
CA LEU A 353 -20.47 7.52 8.75
C LEU A 353 -19.62 6.29 8.36
N SER A 354 -20.24 5.22 7.85
CA SER A 354 -19.53 4.00 7.44
C SER A 354 -18.70 4.20 6.16
N ASP A 355 -19.27 4.89 5.16
CA ASP A 355 -18.56 5.15 3.90
C ASP A 355 -17.43 6.18 4.12
N GLY A 356 -17.66 7.15 5.00
CA GLY A 356 -16.68 8.16 5.39
C GLY A 356 -15.55 7.58 6.25
N GLN A 357 -15.86 6.65 7.17
CA GLN A 357 -14.84 5.85 7.87
C GLN A 357 -13.92 5.15 6.85
N GLN A 358 -14.48 4.40 5.90
CA GLN A 358 -13.71 3.70 4.88
C GLN A 358 -12.89 4.67 4.01
N TYR A 359 -13.49 5.76 3.54
CA TYR A 359 -12.81 6.77 2.73
C TYR A 359 -11.64 7.44 3.47
N ILE A 360 -11.80 7.73 4.77
CA ILE A 360 -10.75 8.38 5.58
C ILE A 360 -9.66 7.36 5.95
N GLU A 361 -10.00 6.10 6.25
CA GLU A 361 -8.99 5.04 6.42
C GLU A 361 -8.18 4.78 5.13
N GLU A 362 -8.77 4.94 3.94
CA GLU A 362 -8.05 4.87 2.66
C GLU A 362 -7.24 6.14 2.36
N MET A 363 -7.82 7.34 2.50
CA MET A 363 -7.22 8.58 1.97
C MET A 363 -6.45 9.39 3.01
N TYR A 364 -6.84 9.32 4.27
CA TYR A 364 -6.26 10.05 5.39
C TYR A 364 -5.96 9.10 6.56
N PRO A 365 -5.17 8.02 6.32
CA PRO A 365 -4.75 7.12 7.40
C PRO A 365 -4.05 7.89 8.52
N PHE A 366 -4.00 7.32 9.72
CA PHE A 366 -3.18 7.86 10.79
C PHE A 366 -1.70 7.91 10.37
N VAL A 367 -1.04 9.05 10.59
CA VAL A 367 0.41 9.19 10.47
C VAL A 367 1.00 9.92 11.67
N ASP A 368 2.21 9.52 12.06
CA ASP A 368 3.06 10.26 12.99
C ASP A 368 3.80 11.38 12.24
N GLY A 369 3.57 12.63 12.65
CA GLY A 369 4.23 13.80 12.06
C GLY A 369 3.93 13.97 10.57
N MET A 370 4.99 14.04 9.76
CA MET A 370 4.89 14.12 8.30
C MET A 370 5.39 12.84 7.63
N GLN A 371 4.55 12.25 6.80
CA GLN A 371 4.84 11.03 6.05
C GLN A 371 4.55 11.23 4.57
N SER A 372 5.40 10.64 3.73
CA SER A 372 5.25 10.69 2.27
C SER A 372 5.38 9.30 1.69
N ILE A 373 5.11 9.15 0.39
CA ILE A 373 5.39 7.88 -0.30
C ILE A 373 6.91 7.67 -0.32
N THR A 374 7.35 6.49 0.12
CA THR A 374 8.74 6.06 0.29
C THR A 374 8.93 4.68 -0.34
N ASN A 375 9.97 4.55 -1.17
CA ASN A 375 10.34 3.31 -1.87
C ASN A 375 9.13 2.57 -2.48
N PRO A 376 8.40 3.15 -3.46
CA PRO A 376 7.26 2.47 -4.08
C PRO A 376 7.58 1.04 -4.52
N LEU A 377 6.77 0.11 -4.06
CA LEU A 377 6.87 -1.31 -4.33
C LEU A 377 5.62 -1.79 -5.05
N PHE A 378 5.85 -2.33 -6.26
CA PHE A 378 4.86 -3.10 -7.01
C PHE A 378 5.18 -4.58 -6.84
N LEU A 379 4.22 -5.34 -6.35
CA LEU A 379 4.29 -6.80 -6.22
C LEU A 379 3.22 -7.41 -7.12
N ILE A 380 3.59 -8.42 -7.91
CA ILE A 380 2.67 -9.18 -8.77
C ILE A 380 2.73 -10.64 -8.30
N LYS A 381 1.57 -11.22 -7.99
CA LYS A 381 1.47 -12.67 -7.82
C LYS A 381 1.38 -13.34 -9.19
N GLY A 382 2.01 -14.50 -9.33
CA GLY A 382 1.73 -15.40 -10.46
C GLY A 382 0.31 -15.96 -10.39
N LYS A 383 -0.03 -16.87 -11.32
CA LYS A 383 -1.37 -17.50 -11.39
C LYS A 383 -1.75 -18.27 -10.12
N ASN A 384 -0.77 -18.64 -9.29
CA ASN A 384 -0.94 -19.21 -7.97
C ASN A 384 -0.51 -18.19 -6.91
N ILE A 385 -1.45 -17.76 -6.05
CA ILE A 385 -1.23 -16.68 -5.06
C ILE A 385 -0.71 -17.16 -3.69
N PHE A 386 -0.72 -18.48 -3.44
CA PHE A 386 -0.12 -19.09 -2.24
C PHE A 386 1.39 -18.80 -2.16
N GLN A 387 1.99 -18.96 -0.98
CA GLN A 387 3.44 -18.89 -0.82
C GLN A 387 4.13 -20.20 -1.24
N HIS A 388 3.47 -21.35 -1.07
CA HIS A 388 3.99 -22.68 -1.41
C HIS A 388 2.88 -23.58 -1.98
N SER A 389 3.20 -24.44 -2.95
CA SER A 389 2.24 -25.43 -3.48
C SER A 389 2.22 -26.77 -2.74
N ASP A 390 3.30 -27.10 -2.03
CA ASP A 390 3.55 -28.41 -1.43
C ASP A 390 3.86 -28.25 0.07
N TYR A 391 3.18 -29.02 0.92
CA TYR A 391 3.39 -29.02 2.37
C TYR A 391 3.55 -30.44 2.90
N ALA A 392 4.69 -30.70 3.55
CA ALA A 392 4.97 -31.91 4.30
C ALA A 392 4.54 -31.72 5.76
N LEU A 393 3.46 -32.37 6.17
CA LEU A 393 2.82 -32.21 7.47
C LEU A 393 3.19 -33.41 8.35
N LYS A 394 3.82 -33.21 9.50
CA LYS A 394 4.34 -34.29 10.36
C LYS A 394 3.82 -34.17 11.79
N GLY A 395 3.57 -35.31 12.43
CA GLY A 395 3.14 -35.36 13.85
C GLY A 395 1.72 -34.87 14.10
N LEU A 396 0.86 -34.83 13.08
CA LEU A 396 -0.52 -34.37 13.23
C LEU A 396 -1.29 -35.33 14.13
N THR A 397 -2.06 -34.76 15.06
CA THR A 397 -2.98 -35.50 15.93
C THR A 397 -4.36 -35.55 15.28
N ALA A 398 -4.95 -36.74 15.24
CA ALA A 398 -6.30 -37.00 14.78
C ALA A 398 -7.32 -36.02 15.40
N LEU A 399 -8.28 -35.63 14.57
CA LEU A 399 -9.42 -34.79 14.89
C LEU A 399 -9.08 -33.34 15.34
N LYS A 400 -7.84 -32.87 15.14
CA LYS A 400 -7.44 -31.47 15.40
C LYS A 400 -7.20 -30.68 14.11
N TRP A 401 -7.53 -29.39 14.15
CA TRP A 401 -7.21 -28.43 13.09
C TRP A 401 -5.78 -27.91 13.22
N TYR A 402 -5.11 -27.76 12.08
CA TYR A 402 -3.78 -27.19 11.94
C TYR A 402 -3.77 -26.14 10.83
N ASP A 403 -3.30 -24.93 11.15
CA ASP A 403 -3.04 -23.86 10.19
C ASP A 403 -1.78 -24.21 9.38
N ILE A 404 -1.87 -24.14 8.05
CA ILE A 404 -0.78 -24.48 7.13
C ILE A 404 -0.29 -23.24 6.38
N GLU A 405 -1.22 -22.33 6.09
CA GLU A 405 -0.92 -21.02 5.53
C GLU A 405 -1.77 -19.96 6.22
N MET A 406 -1.13 -18.84 6.56
CA MET A 406 -1.72 -17.76 7.37
C MET A 406 -1.91 -16.50 6.53
N ASP A 407 -3.05 -15.84 6.75
CA ASP A 407 -3.43 -14.50 6.31
C ASP A 407 -3.09 -14.17 4.85
N ILE A 408 -3.53 -15.06 3.95
CA ILE A 408 -3.45 -14.86 2.50
C ILE A 408 -4.37 -13.68 2.16
N PRO A 409 -3.87 -12.57 1.61
CA PRO A 409 -4.65 -11.36 1.48
C PRO A 409 -5.56 -11.45 0.24
N MET A 410 -6.86 -11.23 0.45
CA MET A 410 -7.92 -11.31 -0.55
C MET A 410 -8.39 -9.93 -0.97
N ILE A 411 -8.81 -9.78 -2.23
CA ILE A 411 -9.51 -8.61 -2.73
C ILE A 411 -10.99 -8.72 -2.35
N THR A 412 -11.52 -7.69 -1.71
CA THR A 412 -12.89 -7.66 -1.21
C THR A 412 -13.91 -7.87 -2.32
N ASN A 413 -14.81 -8.84 -2.12
CA ASN A 413 -15.86 -9.24 -3.06
C ASN A 413 -15.36 -9.85 -4.39
N GLN A 414 -14.07 -10.18 -4.49
CA GLN A 414 -13.54 -10.92 -5.64
C GLN A 414 -13.73 -12.43 -5.44
N SER A 415 -14.05 -13.13 -6.53
CA SER A 415 -14.05 -14.60 -6.55
C SER A 415 -12.65 -15.17 -6.69
N TYR A 416 -12.43 -16.29 -6.02
CA TYR A 416 -11.21 -17.08 -6.04
C TYR A 416 -11.55 -18.57 -6.19
N THR A 417 -10.70 -19.32 -6.88
CA THR A 417 -10.81 -20.77 -7.01
C THR A 417 -9.61 -21.47 -6.38
N LEU A 418 -9.87 -22.34 -5.41
CA LEU A 418 -8.91 -23.28 -4.84
C LEU A 418 -8.94 -24.60 -5.62
N SER A 419 -7.76 -25.05 -6.04
CA SER A 419 -7.51 -26.37 -6.64
C SER A 419 -6.42 -27.11 -5.87
N ILE A 420 -6.56 -28.44 -5.78
CA ILE A 420 -5.60 -29.33 -5.10
C ILE A 420 -5.52 -30.66 -5.84
N ASP A 421 -4.30 -31.19 -6.03
CA ASP A 421 -4.14 -32.51 -6.63
C ASP A 421 -4.55 -33.65 -5.70
N LYS A 422 -4.94 -34.75 -6.33
CA LYS A 422 -5.27 -36.00 -5.65
C LYS A 422 -4.04 -36.59 -4.96
N ASN A 423 -3.94 -36.34 -3.65
CA ASN A 423 -2.99 -37.01 -2.79
C ASN A 423 -3.52 -38.39 -2.34
N ASN A 424 -2.60 -39.33 -2.09
CA ASN A 424 -2.93 -40.68 -1.56
C ASN A 424 -3.14 -40.68 -0.03
N SER A 425 -3.19 -39.50 0.60
CA SER A 425 -3.33 -39.32 2.05
C SER A 425 -4.75 -38.89 2.38
N ILE A 426 -5.38 -39.55 3.35
CA ILE A 426 -6.76 -39.27 3.75
C ILE A 426 -6.76 -38.06 4.70
N PHE A 427 -7.54 -37.02 4.39
CA PHE A 427 -7.81 -35.92 5.30
C PHE A 427 -9.28 -36.02 5.73
N GLU A 428 -9.56 -35.70 7.00
CA GLU A 428 -10.94 -35.65 7.52
C GLU A 428 -11.64 -34.36 7.06
N GLY A 429 -10.89 -33.28 6.91
CA GLY A 429 -11.41 -32.00 6.42
C GLY A 429 -10.30 -31.04 5.98
N LEU A 430 -10.67 -30.18 5.03
CA LEU A 430 -9.92 -29.00 4.62
C LEU A 430 -10.84 -27.78 4.87
N GLN A 431 -10.30 -26.66 5.31
CA GLN A 431 -11.08 -25.45 5.59
C GLN A 431 -10.35 -24.21 5.09
N LEU A 432 -11.12 -23.29 4.53
CA LEU A 432 -10.73 -21.89 4.40
C LEU A 432 -11.50 -21.08 5.43
N ILE A 433 -10.79 -20.38 6.30
CA ILE A 433 -11.38 -19.55 7.35
C ILE A 433 -10.87 -18.11 7.23
N ASN A 434 -11.73 -17.13 7.52
CA ASN A 434 -11.32 -15.74 7.64
C ASN A 434 -10.23 -15.60 8.73
N SER A 435 -9.31 -14.65 8.58
CA SER A 435 -8.20 -14.41 9.52
C SER A 435 -8.68 -14.17 10.95
N ASP A 436 -9.81 -13.50 11.14
CA ASP A 436 -10.49 -13.24 12.42
C ASP A 436 -11.23 -14.44 13.03
N ASN A 437 -11.37 -15.56 12.29
CA ASN A 437 -12.22 -16.72 12.59
C ASN A 437 -13.75 -16.47 12.51
N SER A 438 -14.23 -15.38 11.91
CA SER A 438 -15.68 -15.04 11.85
C SER A 438 -16.51 -15.98 10.98
N GLU A 439 -15.91 -16.49 9.89
CA GLU A 439 -16.60 -17.27 8.88
C GLU A 439 -15.63 -18.30 8.29
N PHE A 440 -16.13 -19.52 8.00
CA PHE A 440 -15.37 -20.57 7.33
C PHE A 440 -16.19 -21.18 6.19
N VAL A 441 -15.53 -21.41 5.06
CA VAL A 441 -16.04 -22.32 4.03
C VAL A 441 -15.55 -23.71 4.39
N GLU A 442 -16.44 -24.51 4.97
CA GLU A 442 -16.11 -25.89 5.31
C GLU A 442 -16.16 -26.77 4.06
N ILE A 443 -15.04 -27.42 3.74
CA ILE A 443 -14.96 -28.40 2.66
C ILE A 443 -15.44 -29.75 3.22
N ASN A 444 -16.67 -29.74 3.72
CA ASN A 444 -17.36 -30.93 4.21
C ASN A 444 -17.63 -31.90 3.05
N ASP A 445 -17.55 -33.20 3.36
CA ASP A 445 -17.77 -34.31 2.43
C ASP A 445 -16.72 -34.47 1.29
N LEU A 446 -15.46 -34.09 1.54
CA LEU A 446 -14.31 -34.69 0.83
C LEU A 446 -14.11 -36.15 1.25
N THR A 447 -15.08 -37.02 0.94
CA THR A 447 -14.76 -38.43 0.76
C THR A 447 -13.83 -38.52 -0.44
N ILE A 448 -12.54 -38.80 -0.23
CA ILE A 448 -11.48 -38.77 -1.26
C ILE A 448 -11.71 -39.88 -2.30
N ASN A 449 -12.63 -39.60 -3.21
CA ASN A 449 -13.08 -40.42 -4.32
C ASN A 449 -13.54 -39.57 -5.52
N ASN A 450 -13.86 -38.28 -5.32
CA ASN A 450 -13.94 -37.30 -6.40
C ASN A 450 -13.27 -35.98 -6.01
N TYR A 451 -12.56 -35.44 -6.99
CA TYR A 451 -11.89 -34.14 -7.05
C TYR A 451 -12.88 -32.98 -6.85
N GLY A 452 -12.37 -31.80 -6.48
CA GLY A 452 -13.17 -30.58 -6.47
C GLY A 452 -12.28 -29.34 -6.53
N ASN A 453 -12.60 -28.44 -7.46
CA ASN A 453 -12.17 -27.05 -7.38
C ASN A 453 -13.26 -26.31 -6.59
N ILE A 454 -12.86 -25.35 -5.76
CA ILE A 454 -13.78 -24.66 -4.85
C ILE A 454 -13.69 -23.19 -5.13
N THR A 455 -14.76 -22.67 -5.74
CA THR A 455 -14.96 -21.26 -6.00
C THR A 455 -15.64 -20.61 -4.80
N PHE A 456 -15.10 -19.50 -4.33
CA PHE A 456 -15.61 -18.75 -3.20
C PHE A 456 -15.33 -17.25 -3.36
N THR A 457 -16.15 -16.43 -2.73
CA THR A 457 -15.99 -14.97 -2.69
C THR A 457 -15.70 -14.56 -1.24
N LYS A 458 -14.70 -13.70 -1.00
CA LYS A 458 -14.30 -13.28 0.35
C LYS A 458 -14.05 -11.78 0.47
N SER A 459 -14.18 -11.29 1.71
CA SER A 459 -13.99 -9.89 2.09
C SER A 459 -12.84 -9.67 3.09
N LEU A 460 -12.25 -10.76 3.59
CA LEU A 460 -11.16 -10.75 4.57
C LEU A 460 -10.03 -11.68 4.09
N PRO A 461 -8.79 -11.48 4.57
CA PRO A 461 -7.71 -12.45 4.41
C PRO A 461 -8.12 -13.83 4.92
N ILE A 462 -7.58 -14.89 4.31
CA ILE A 462 -7.96 -16.28 4.62
C ILE A 462 -6.77 -17.10 5.14
N ARG A 463 -7.10 -18.14 5.91
CA ARG A 463 -6.16 -19.16 6.39
C ARG A 463 -6.57 -20.53 5.88
N LEU A 464 -5.60 -21.32 5.43
CA LEU A 464 -5.80 -22.70 5.02
C LEU A 464 -5.54 -23.63 6.20
N ARG A 465 -6.52 -24.47 6.53
CA ARG A 465 -6.45 -25.44 7.64
C ARG A 465 -6.75 -26.86 7.18
N VAL A 466 -6.07 -27.84 7.77
CA VAL A 466 -6.41 -29.28 7.65
C VAL A 466 -6.81 -29.89 8.98
N LYS A 467 -7.59 -30.95 8.88
CA LYS A 467 -7.92 -31.90 9.93
C LYS A 467 -7.68 -33.33 9.42
N THR A 468 -7.09 -34.20 10.23
CA THR A 468 -6.79 -35.59 9.85
C THR A 468 -7.62 -36.56 10.69
N ASP A 469 -7.99 -37.69 10.09
CA ASP A 469 -8.77 -38.76 10.73
C ASP A 469 -7.90 -39.62 11.67
N GLU A 470 -6.64 -39.83 11.30
CA GLU A 470 -5.65 -40.57 12.08
C GLU A 470 -4.45 -39.69 12.52
N ASN A 471 -3.70 -40.18 13.51
CA ASN A 471 -2.41 -39.60 13.89
C ASN A 471 -1.36 -39.98 12.83
N GLY A 472 -0.63 -39.03 12.27
CA GLY A 472 0.31 -39.38 11.20
C GLY A 472 1.11 -38.24 10.57
N SER A 473 1.64 -38.54 9.39
CA SER A 473 2.28 -37.57 8.51
C SER A 473 1.60 -37.61 7.14
N TYR A 474 1.34 -36.43 6.59
CA TYR A 474 0.49 -36.19 5.43
C TYR A 474 1.21 -35.27 4.46
N ASN A 475 0.86 -35.33 3.18
CA ASN A 475 1.37 -34.39 2.18
C ASN A 475 0.20 -33.71 1.48
N LEU A 476 0.21 -32.39 1.45
CA LEU A 476 -0.53 -31.60 0.47
C LEU A 476 0.42 -31.31 -0.69
N LYS A 477 -0.09 -31.36 -1.91
CA LYS A 477 0.68 -31.17 -3.13
C LYS A 477 -0.11 -30.44 -4.19
N ASN A 478 0.61 -29.68 -5.00
CA ASN A 478 0.07 -28.90 -6.10
C ASN A 478 -1.16 -28.08 -5.69
N LEU A 479 -1.10 -27.48 -4.50
CA LEU A 479 -2.05 -26.46 -4.08
C LEU A 479 -1.96 -25.27 -5.03
N MET A 480 -3.10 -24.84 -5.54
CA MET A 480 -3.25 -23.67 -6.38
C MET A 480 -4.44 -22.84 -5.92
N LEU A 481 -4.22 -21.55 -5.74
CA LEU A 481 -5.28 -20.58 -5.50
C LEU A 481 -5.15 -19.47 -6.54
N ASN A 482 -6.18 -19.28 -7.36
CA ASN A 482 -6.22 -18.25 -8.41
C ASN A 482 -7.40 -17.30 -8.20
N ILE A 483 -7.30 -16.07 -8.73
CA ILE A 483 -8.46 -15.18 -8.91
C ILE A 483 -9.35 -15.75 -10.02
N GLY A 484 -10.66 -15.56 -9.90
CA GLY A 484 -11.68 -15.96 -10.87
C GLY A 484 -12.57 -17.08 -10.35
N ASP A 485 -13.63 -17.37 -11.10
CA ASP A 485 -14.58 -18.44 -10.77
C ASP A 485 -14.17 -19.82 -11.33
N GLU A 486 -13.20 -19.85 -12.24
CA GLU A 486 -12.74 -21.04 -12.95
C GLU A 486 -11.33 -21.49 -12.48
N PRO A 487 -11.06 -22.81 -12.45
CA PRO A 487 -9.77 -23.38 -12.05
C PRO A 487 -8.72 -23.23 -13.16
N LEU A 488 -7.52 -22.81 -12.79
CA LEU A 488 -6.38 -22.78 -13.70
C LEU A 488 -5.55 -24.08 -13.65
N PRO A 489 -4.77 -24.40 -14.71
CA PRO A 489 -3.78 -25.47 -14.66
C PRO A 489 -2.69 -25.17 -13.63
N PHE A 490 -2.28 -26.19 -12.86
CA PHE A 490 -1.30 -26.04 -11.79
C PHE A 490 0.02 -25.36 -12.24
N GLU A 491 0.39 -24.30 -11.53
CA GLU A 491 1.71 -23.67 -11.55
C GLU A 491 2.23 -23.49 -10.11
N ASN A 492 3.55 -23.57 -9.92
CA ASN A 492 4.18 -23.15 -8.66
C ASN A 492 4.00 -21.63 -8.46
N PRO A 493 4.04 -21.13 -7.22
CA PRO A 493 3.88 -19.70 -6.99
C PRO A 493 5.10 -18.94 -7.51
N ASN A 494 4.84 -17.79 -8.12
CA ASN A 494 5.82 -17.04 -8.90
C ASN A 494 5.60 -15.54 -8.68
N GLU A 495 6.05 -15.06 -7.52
CA GLU A 495 5.96 -13.65 -7.16
C GLU A 495 7.07 -12.84 -7.84
N LYS A 496 6.72 -11.66 -8.35
CA LYS A 496 7.66 -10.68 -8.92
C LYS A 496 7.50 -9.34 -8.23
N THR A 497 8.63 -8.68 -7.96
CA THR A 497 8.65 -7.36 -7.33
C THR A 497 9.45 -6.36 -8.16
N MET A 498 8.98 -5.11 -8.14
CA MET A 498 9.69 -3.92 -8.59
C MET A 498 9.68 -2.92 -7.44
N ASN A 499 10.82 -2.77 -6.77
CA ASN A 499 11.06 -1.75 -5.76
C ASN A 499 11.77 -0.56 -6.43
N ILE A 500 11.29 0.66 -6.19
CA ILE A 500 11.81 1.89 -6.80
C ILE A 500 12.34 2.78 -5.67
N GLN A 501 13.66 2.82 -5.50
CA GLN A 501 14.33 3.51 -4.38
C GLN A 501 14.26 5.04 -4.50
N THR A 502 13.13 5.62 -4.13
CA THR A 502 12.87 7.06 -4.06
C THR A 502 11.72 7.36 -3.11
N SER A 503 11.70 8.54 -2.51
CA SER A 503 10.46 9.14 -2.00
C SER A 503 9.74 9.94 -3.10
N LEU A 504 8.43 10.17 -2.94
CA LEU A 504 7.61 11.03 -3.80
C LEU A 504 6.68 11.87 -2.94
N HIS A 505 6.88 13.19 -2.95
CA HIS A 505 6.22 14.11 -2.02
C HIS A 505 5.12 14.92 -2.70
N SER A 506 4.26 15.53 -1.89
CA SER A 506 3.41 16.65 -2.30
C SER A 506 3.52 17.81 -1.32
N ASN A 507 3.05 19.01 -1.69
CA ASN A 507 2.71 20.01 -0.69
C ASN A 507 1.55 19.50 0.20
N ILE A 508 1.31 20.15 1.34
CA ILE A 508 0.27 19.75 2.31
C ILE A 508 -1.14 19.62 1.70
N HIS A 509 -1.48 20.47 0.73
CA HIS A 509 -2.76 20.41 0.02
C HIS A 509 -2.79 19.36 -1.12
N GLY A 510 -1.67 18.74 -1.49
CA GLY A 510 -1.63 17.77 -2.59
C GLY A 510 -1.88 18.34 -4.00
N ASP A 511 -1.75 19.66 -4.22
CA ASP A 511 -1.88 20.28 -5.55
C ASP A 511 -0.58 20.25 -6.35
N ILE A 512 0.56 20.34 -5.65
CA ILE A 512 1.89 20.24 -6.24
C ILE A 512 2.52 18.95 -5.75
N LYS A 513 2.79 18.05 -6.69
CA LYS A 513 3.30 16.70 -6.44
C LYS A 513 4.53 16.43 -7.29
N ASP A 514 5.46 15.66 -6.72
CA ASP A 514 6.43 14.88 -7.50
C ASP A 514 5.67 13.89 -8.40
N ARG A 515 6.27 13.48 -9.53
CA ARG A 515 5.68 12.44 -10.39
C ARG A 515 6.74 11.47 -10.88
N LEU A 516 6.57 10.20 -10.56
CA LEU A 516 7.30 9.08 -11.13
C LEU A 516 6.56 8.58 -12.38
N TYR A 517 7.31 8.25 -13.44
CA TYR A 517 6.78 7.60 -14.65
C TYR A 517 7.91 6.91 -15.41
N GLN A 518 7.56 5.96 -16.27
CA GLN A 518 8.49 5.26 -17.14
C GLN A 518 8.62 6.00 -18.49
N ASN A 519 9.84 6.12 -18.98
CA ASN A 519 10.16 6.57 -20.33
C ASN A 519 11.11 5.56 -20.97
N ASP A 520 10.65 4.88 -22.03
CA ASP A 520 11.28 3.69 -22.60
C ASP A 520 11.60 2.63 -21.53
N THR A 521 12.89 2.39 -21.24
CA THR A 521 13.36 1.42 -20.24
C THR A 521 13.79 2.05 -18.92
N LYS A 522 13.52 3.35 -18.72
CA LYS A 522 14.04 4.14 -17.58
C LYS A 522 12.89 4.66 -16.73
N MET A 523 13.04 4.60 -15.41
CA MET A 523 12.15 5.31 -14.50
C MET A 523 12.63 6.75 -14.36
N ILE A 524 11.69 7.70 -14.41
CA ILE A 524 11.94 9.13 -14.36
C ILE A 524 11.12 9.72 -13.21
N VAL A 525 11.79 10.41 -12.29
CA VAL A 525 11.12 11.24 -11.26
C VAL A 525 11.22 12.70 -11.66
N ASN A 526 10.07 13.34 -11.81
CA ASN A 526 9.94 14.77 -11.97
C ASN A 526 9.63 15.40 -10.60
N ARG A 527 10.68 15.92 -9.94
CA ARG A 527 10.62 16.62 -8.66
C ARG A 527 9.96 17.99 -8.83
N LYS A 528 8.99 18.30 -7.99
CA LYS A 528 8.51 19.67 -7.74
C LYS A 528 8.66 20.07 -6.28
N ILE A 529 8.77 19.10 -5.40
CA ILE A 529 8.94 19.29 -3.96
C ILE A 529 10.37 18.87 -3.60
N GLY A 530 11.07 19.73 -2.87
CA GLY A 530 12.30 19.38 -2.20
C GLY A 530 12.02 18.91 -0.76
N TYR A 531 12.79 17.92 -0.31
CA TYR A 531 12.78 17.40 1.05
C TYR A 531 14.21 17.37 1.60
N LYS A 532 14.38 17.65 2.89
CA LYS A 532 15.66 17.63 3.59
C LYS A 532 15.45 17.42 5.09
N GLU A 533 16.12 16.41 5.65
CA GLU A 533 16.32 16.33 7.09
C GLU A 533 17.41 17.30 7.52
N LEU A 534 17.08 18.19 8.46
CA LEU A 534 17.98 19.16 9.07
C LEU A 534 18.66 18.52 10.28
N ASN A 535 19.99 18.41 10.24
CA ASN A 535 20.78 17.82 11.32
C ASN A 535 22.11 18.57 11.52
N GLY A 536 22.89 18.21 12.54
CA GLY A 536 24.12 18.91 12.91
C GLY A 536 25.23 18.96 11.85
N ASN A 537 25.13 18.23 10.73
CA ASN A 537 26.05 18.37 9.59
C ASN A 537 25.74 19.59 8.71
N ASP A 538 24.58 20.22 8.86
CA ASP A 538 24.16 21.40 8.10
C ASP A 538 24.78 22.72 8.64
N GLU A 539 24.81 23.76 7.80
CA GLU A 539 25.32 25.09 8.17
C GLU A 539 24.25 25.95 8.86
N TYR A 540 24.39 26.11 10.18
CA TYR A 540 23.57 27.02 10.99
C TYR A 540 24.35 28.24 11.46
N ASN A 541 23.64 29.34 11.69
CA ASN A 541 24.17 30.56 12.29
C ASN A 541 23.13 31.17 13.24
N LEU A 542 23.57 31.75 14.35
CA LEU A 542 22.71 32.60 15.19
C LEU A 542 22.31 33.86 14.40
N ASN A 543 21.01 34.21 14.41
CA ASN A 543 20.50 35.47 13.84
C ASN A 543 20.39 36.55 14.92
N PHE A 544 19.50 36.33 15.89
CA PHE A 544 19.28 37.16 17.06
C PHE A 544 18.67 36.32 18.19
N LYS A 545 18.59 36.90 19.38
CA LYS A 545 17.98 36.28 20.56
C LYS A 545 17.02 37.26 21.23
N GLU A 546 15.89 36.73 21.67
CA GLU A 546 14.89 37.40 22.52
C GLU A 546 14.86 36.71 23.90
N PRO A 547 14.18 37.27 24.92
CA PRO A 547 14.21 36.72 26.28
C PRO A 547 13.81 35.24 26.38
N ASP A 548 12.80 34.81 25.62
CA ASP A 548 12.19 33.47 25.70
C ASP A 548 12.57 32.53 24.55
N TYR A 549 13.22 33.04 23.48
CA TYR A 549 13.58 32.25 22.30
C TYR A 549 14.80 32.76 21.55
N THR A 550 15.42 31.86 20.78
CA THR A 550 16.57 32.14 19.91
C THR A 550 16.17 31.94 18.45
N VAL A 551 16.55 32.85 17.56
CA VAL A 551 16.34 32.71 16.11
C VAL A 551 17.64 32.29 15.42
N VAL A 552 17.59 31.17 14.72
CA VAL A 552 18.71 30.61 13.95
C VAL A 552 18.44 30.69 12.45
N VAL A 553 19.50 30.70 11.65
CA VAL A 553 19.46 30.68 10.19
C VAL A 553 20.07 29.37 9.69
N TYR A 554 19.29 28.59 8.97
CA TYR A 554 19.79 27.50 8.12
C TYR A 554 20.01 28.02 6.70
N LYS A 555 21.24 27.87 6.19
CA LYS A 555 21.61 28.27 4.83
C LYS A 555 21.33 27.14 3.85
N HIS A 556 20.13 27.12 3.30
CA HIS A 556 19.68 25.99 2.48
C HIS A 556 20.33 25.98 1.09
N GLY A 557 20.51 27.15 0.46
CA GLY A 557 21.28 27.29 -0.80
C GLY A 557 20.54 26.90 -2.09
N TYR A 558 19.27 26.51 -2.02
CA TYR A 558 18.44 26.18 -3.18
C TYR A 558 17.54 27.35 -3.61
N ASN A 559 17.19 27.39 -4.90
CA ASN A 559 16.19 28.31 -5.43
C ASN A 559 14.78 27.74 -5.21
N THR A 560 14.10 28.24 -4.18
CA THR A 560 12.76 27.83 -3.76
C THR A 560 11.73 28.93 -4.06
N LYS A 561 10.45 28.61 -4.03
CA LYS A 561 9.40 29.63 -4.08
C LYS A 561 9.22 30.27 -2.70
N GLN A 562 9.01 31.59 -2.65
CA GLN A 562 8.81 32.30 -1.38
C GLN A 562 7.55 31.79 -0.65
N ASN A 563 7.63 31.65 0.68
CA ASN A 563 6.53 31.25 1.56
C ASN A 563 5.82 29.91 1.21
N LEU A 564 6.49 28.99 0.52
CA LEU A 564 5.99 27.65 0.23
C LEU A 564 6.93 26.61 0.84
N VAL A 565 6.94 26.61 2.18
CA VAL A 565 7.82 25.81 3.05
C VAL A 565 7.01 25.27 4.22
N SER A 566 7.19 24.00 4.54
CA SER A 566 6.73 23.36 5.77
C SER A 566 7.96 22.83 6.52
N LEU A 567 8.10 23.18 7.79
CA LEU A 567 9.16 22.67 8.66
C LEU A 567 8.53 21.95 9.84
N ILE A 568 8.84 20.67 9.97
CA ILE A 568 8.31 19.78 11.00
C ILE A 568 9.38 19.57 12.07
N LYS A 569 9.00 19.68 13.35
CA LYS A 569 9.87 19.40 14.48
C LYS A 569 10.19 17.92 14.62
N ASP A 570 11.16 17.64 15.47
CA ASP A 570 11.45 16.33 16.04
C ASP A 570 10.25 15.66 16.74
N SER A 571 9.31 16.45 17.28
CA SER A 571 8.03 15.97 17.83
C SER A 571 6.95 15.68 16.77
N GLY A 572 7.27 15.79 15.48
CA GLY A 572 6.32 15.68 14.38
C GLY A 572 5.43 16.92 14.18
N ILE A 573 5.52 17.92 15.06
CA ILE A 573 4.63 19.11 15.03
C ILE A 573 5.14 20.14 14.00
N PRO A 574 4.30 20.64 13.08
CA PRO A 574 4.70 21.69 12.14
C PRO A 574 4.90 23.04 12.84
N LEU A 575 5.91 23.80 12.40
CA LEU A 575 6.11 25.18 12.84
C LEU A 575 5.16 26.14 12.09
N GLU A 576 4.69 27.18 12.78
CA GLU A 576 3.89 28.24 12.17
C GLU A 576 4.73 29.01 11.13
N LEU A 577 4.23 29.10 9.88
CA LEU A 577 4.89 29.83 8.81
C LEU A 577 4.62 31.34 8.91
N LYS A 578 5.64 32.12 9.27
CA LYS A 578 5.60 33.59 9.25
C LYS A 578 6.06 34.16 7.91
N THR A 579 5.26 35.07 7.36
CA THR A 579 5.61 35.92 6.21
C THR A 579 6.13 37.31 6.63
N THR A 580 6.21 37.56 7.93
CA THR A 580 6.67 38.79 8.58
C THR A 580 7.82 38.49 9.55
N LEU A 581 8.27 39.49 10.32
CA LEU A 581 9.13 39.26 11.47
C LEU A 581 8.49 38.26 12.45
N PHE A 582 9.34 37.46 13.11
CA PHE A 582 8.95 36.62 14.24
C PHE A 582 8.38 37.47 15.37
N ASN A 583 7.37 36.92 16.03
CA ASN A 583 6.79 37.49 17.23
C ASN A 583 6.68 36.46 18.38
N ASP A 584 7.00 35.19 18.12
CA ASP A 584 6.94 34.11 19.10
C ASP A 584 7.99 33.01 18.81
N MET A 585 8.08 32.06 19.73
CA MET A 585 8.85 30.82 19.60
C MET A 585 8.15 29.80 18.67
N ASN A 586 8.88 28.78 18.21
CA ASN A 586 8.35 27.68 17.40
C ASN A 586 7.74 28.11 16.05
N GLN A 587 8.34 29.12 15.42
CA GLN A 587 7.93 29.67 14.13
C GLN A 587 9.01 29.43 13.08
N VAL A 588 8.62 29.34 11.81
CA VAL A 588 9.53 29.26 10.66
C VAL A 588 9.27 30.42 9.70
N SER A 589 10.30 30.94 9.04
CA SER A 589 10.14 31.98 8.02
C SER A 589 11.15 31.84 6.88
N HIS A 590 10.68 32.10 5.66
CA HIS A 590 11.48 32.04 4.44
C HIS A 590 11.44 33.40 3.71
N LEU A 591 12.14 34.38 4.29
CA LEU A 591 12.14 35.77 3.83
C LEU A 591 13.19 36.01 2.71
N TRP A 592 12.71 36.58 1.59
CA TRP A 592 13.45 37.27 0.52
C TRP A 592 14.73 36.62 -0.05
N ASP A 593 14.70 36.29 -1.35
CA ASP A 593 15.78 36.25 -2.37
C ASP A 593 17.18 35.69 -2.00
N SER A 594 17.32 35.04 -0.84
CA SER A 594 18.60 34.71 -0.22
C SER A 594 18.76 33.21 0.09
N GLY A 595 17.71 32.40 -0.09
CA GLY A 595 17.73 30.95 0.12
C GLY A 595 17.97 30.53 1.57
N ASN A 596 17.66 31.41 2.54
CA ASN A 596 17.85 31.19 3.96
C ASN A 596 16.53 30.87 4.65
N LEU A 597 16.53 29.83 5.48
CA LEU A 597 15.42 29.48 6.36
C LEU A 597 15.71 29.99 7.76
N PHE A 598 14.80 30.76 8.34
CA PHE A 598 14.88 31.24 9.70
C PHE A 598 13.94 30.43 10.59
N ILE A 599 14.39 30.08 11.80
CA ILE A 599 13.68 29.20 12.73
C ILE A 599 13.77 29.81 14.13
N SER A 600 12.64 30.03 14.81
CA SER A 600 12.61 30.42 16.22
C SER A 600 12.46 29.20 17.13
N ILE A 601 13.36 29.09 18.12
CA ILE A 601 13.49 27.93 19.02
C ILE A 601 13.35 28.45 20.45
N SER A 602 12.43 27.87 21.24
CA SER A 602 12.24 28.30 22.63
C SER A 602 13.42 27.94 23.52
N ASN A 603 13.62 28.70 24.60
CA ASN A 603 14.61 28.38 25.62
C ASN A 603 14.26 27.07 26.36
N GLU A 604 12.96 26.74 26.49
CA GLU A 604 12.51 25.48 27.08
C GLU A 604 12.90 24.28 26.21
N ASP A 605 12.81 24.38 24.89
CA ASP A 605 13.13 23.30 23.96
C ASP A 605 14.65 23.11 23.80
N SER A 606 15.38 24.22 23.69
CA SER A 606 16.85 24.21 23.49
C SER A 606 17.68 24.06 24.76
N GLY A 607 17.16 24.50 25.91
CA GLY A 607 17.93 24.67 27.16
C GLY A 607 18.75 25.98 27.20
N TRP A 608 18.68 26.83 26.17
CA TRP A 608 19.46 28.06 26.10
C TRP A 608 18.85 29.20 26.93
N GLU A 609 19.03 29.17 28.26
CA GLU A 609 18.60 30.22 29.20
C GLU A 609 18.87 31.65 28.68
N GLU A 610 18.04 32.64 29.05
CA GLU A 610 18.08 34.04 28.60
C GLU A 610 19.50 34.58 28.33
N ASN A 611 20.42 34.44 29.30
CA ASN A 611 21.78 34.98 29.25
C ASN A 611 22.80 34.14 28.45
N TYR A 612 22.45 32.95 27.98
CA TYR A 612 23.31 32.08 27.17
C TYR A 612 23.18 32.40 25.68
N THR A 613 24.32 32.69 25.03
CA THR A 613 24.39 32.92 23.57
C THR A 613 25.00 31.67 22.92
N PRO A 614 24.20 30.84 22.21
CA PRO A 614 24.70 29.61 21.60
C PRO A 614 25.69 29.90 20.47
N SER A 615 26.73 29.07 20.35
CA SER A 615 27.60 29.03 19.18
C SER A 615 26.95 28.25 18.02
N ASN A 616 27.56 28.31 16.82
CA ASN A 616 27.08 27.52 15.68
C ASN A 616 27.13 26.00 15.97
N GLU A 617 28.11 25.52 16.73
CA GLU A 617 28.19 24.11 17.14
C GLU A 617 27.07 23.75 18.13
N ASP A 618 26.69 24.66 19.02
CA ASP A 618 25.59 24.43 19.97
C ASP A 618 24.24 24.32 19.25
N ILE A 619 24.06 25.09 18.18
CA ILE A 619 22.91 24.96 17.26
C ILE A 619 22.96 23.62 16.51
N GLN A 620 24.14 23.17 16.05
CA GLN A 620 24.30 21.86 15.41
C GLN A 620 23.98 20.70 16.36
N ARG A 621 24.40 20.78 17.63
CA ARG A 621 24.05 19.80 18.69
C ARG A 621 22.53 19.75 18.90
N TYR A 622 21.86 20.91 18.91
CA TYR A 622 20.39 20.97 18.98
C TYR A 622 19.70 20.25 17.81
N PHE A 623 20.14 20.45 16.56
CA PHE A 623 19.60 19.74 15.39
C PHE A 623 20.06 18.26 15.29
N ASN A 624 21.02 17.83 16.11
CA ASN A 624 21.32 16.41 16.35
C ASN A 624 20.43 15.78 17.44
N GLY A 625 19.47 16.52 18.00
CA GLY A 625 18.57 16.01 19.04
C GLY A 625 19.08 16.13 20.46
N TRP A 626 20.01 17.06 20.71
CA TRP A 626 20.57 17.30 22.05
C TRP A 626 20.16 18.67 22.62
N LYS A 627 19.56 18.65 23.81
CA LYS A 627 19.22 19.82 24.62
C LYS A 627 20.38 20.18 25.56
N TYR A 628 20.67 21.47 25.68
CA TYR A 628 21.74 21.99 26.53
C TYR A 628 21.36 21.90 28.02
N ILE A 629 22.33 21.55 28.89
CA ILE A 629 22.16 21.62 30.35
C ILE A 629 23.16 22.61 30.97
N ASP A 630 24.46 22.28 30.99
CA ASP A 630 25.44 22.96 31.88
C ASP A 630 26.83 23.16 31.29
N GLY A 631 26.93 23.52 30.00
CA GLY A 631 28.19 23.94 29.37
C GLY A 631 29.17 22.81 29.06
N SER A 632 28.96 21.62 29.63
CA SER A 632 29.66 20.38 29.26
C SER A 632 28.72 19.20 29.00
N THR A 633 27.52 19.20 29.60
CA THR A 633 26.55 18.10 29.49
C THR A 633 25.38 18.48 28.59
N TRP A 634 24.97 17.50 27.78
CA TRP A 634 23.80 17.55 26.90
C TRP A 634 22.87 16.38 27.20
N ILE A 635 21.56 16.55 27.01
CA ILE A 635 20.53 15.51 27.22
C ILE A 635 19.71 15.29 25.95
N SER A 636 19.28 14.06 25.70
CA SER A 636 18.40 13.75 24.57
C SER A 636 17.09 14.55 24.63
N LYS A 637 16.67 15.09 23.49
CA LYS A 637 15.35 15.71 23.33
C LYS A 637 14.19 14.71 23.41
N THR A 638 14.46 13.41 23.17
CA THR A 638 13.45 12.33 23.08
C THR A 638 12.85 11.88 24.43
N GLY A 639 13.16 12.58 25.53
CA GLY A 639 12.68 12.20 26.87
C GLY A 639 13.30 10.93 27.47
N ASN A 640 14.12 10.17 26.72
CA ASN A 640 14.74 8.93 27.19
C ASN A 640 15.78 9.09 28.33
N GLY A 641 16.15 10.33 28.67
CA GLY A 641 17.10 10.65 29.73
C GLY A 641 18.57 10.36 29.42
N GLY A 642 18.91 9.96 28.20
CA GLY A 642 20.29 9.76 27.74
C GLY A 642 21.06 11.08 27.74
N THR A 643 22.29 11.07 28.25
CA THR A 643 23.17 12.24 28.31
C THR A 643 24.50 11.98 27.63
N THR A 644 25.15 13.06 27.16
CA THR A 644 26.42 12.99 26.43
C THR A 644 27.25 14.28 26.61
N ASP A 645 28.50 14.25 26.16
CA ASP A 645 29.41 15.40 26.18
C ASP A 645 29.33 16.26 24.90
N GLU A 646 29.91 17.47 24.93
CA GLU A 646 29.92 18.42 23.81
C GLU A 646 30.51 17.88 22.50
N THR A 647 31.46 16.94 22.56
CA THR A 647 32.13 16.38 21.37
C THR A 647 31.27 15.31 20.72
N SER A 648 30.66 14.48 21.56
CA SER A 648 29.77 13.40 21.17
C SER A 648 28.43 13.93 20.65
N ALA A 649 27.85 14.97 21.29
CA ALA A 649 26.63 15.63 20.83
C ALA A 649 26.76 16.24 19.41
N LEU A 650 27.96 16.68 19.03
CA LEU A 650 28.22 17.26 17.71
C LEU A 650 28.31 16.21 16.59
N SER A 651 28.64 14.96 16.94
CA SER A 651 28.96 13.88 15.99
C SER A 651 28.01 12.67 16.05
N SER A 652 26.96 12.72 16.88
CA SER A 652 25.98 11.65 17.05
C SER A 652 24.58 12.20 17.34
N MET A 653 23.56 11.39 17.12
CA MET A 653 22.17 11.65 17.50
C MET A 653 21.70 10.58 18.50
N PRO A 654 20.70 10.84 19.35
CA PRO A 654 20.00 9.77 20.08
C PRO A 654 19.37 8.75 19.11
N ASN A 655 19.35 7.47 19.47
CA ASN A 655 18.88 6.38 18.58
C ASN A 655 17.39 6.45 18.22
N ASP A 656 16.63 7.19 19.02
CA ASP A 656 15.18 7.42 18.97
C ASP A 656 14.83 8.84 18.50
N TYR A 657 15.83 9.62 18.06
CA TYR A 657 15.62 10.98 17.57
C TYR A 657 15.24 11.02 16.09
N THR A 658 14.14 11.68 15.77
CA THR A 658 13.76 12.03 14.40
C THR A 658 14.24 13.46 14.10
N PRO A 659 15.10 13.68 13.09
CA PRO A 659 15.52 15.03 12.70
C PRO A 659 14.37 15.92 12.22
N TYR A 660 14.60 17.23 12.23
CA TYR A 660 13.66 18.21 11.68
C TYR A 660 13.46 17.97 10.18
N GLN A 661 12.23 17.85 9.72
CA GLN A 661 11.92 17.58 8.31
C GLN A 661 11.51 18.88 7.60
N LEU A 662 12.33 19.32 6.64
CA LEU A 662 12.08 20.47 5.80
C LEU A 662 11.50 20.03 4.46
N GLN A 663 10.32 20.54 4.11
CA GLN A 663 9.68 20.38 2.80
C GLN A 663 9.45 21.74 2.15
N TYR A 664 9.67 21.87 0.84
CA TYR A 664 9.54 23.15 0.14
C TYR A 664 9.23 23.00 -1.35
N GLU A 665 8.56 23.98 -1.97
CA GLU A 665 8.35 23.97 -3.42
C GLU A 665 9.58 24.50 -4.18
N LEU A 666 10.05 23.73 -5.16
CA LEU A 666 11.16 24.09 -6.05
C LEU A 666 10.73 25.22 -7.00
N GLN A 667 11.63 26.17 -7.27
CA GLN A 667 11.36 27.22 -8.27
C GLN A 667 11.23 26.64 -9.69
N ASN A 668 12.03 25.62 -10.01
CA ASN A 668 12.00 24.88 -11.27
C ASN A 668 12.01 23.39 -10.95
N SER A 669 11.25 22.59 -11.70
CA SER A 669 11.23 21.14 -11.51
C SER A 669 12.55 20.48 -11.91
N VAL A 670 12.96 19.45 -11.16
CA VAL A 670 14.19 18.68 -11.42
C VAL A 670 13.81 17.29 -11.93
N VAL A 671 14.55 16.78 -12.93
CA VAL A 671 14.30 15.46 -13.51
C VAL A 671 15.44 14.52 -13.13
N GLU A 672 15.09 13.43 -12.46
CA GLU A 672 16.00 12.38 -11.99
C GLU A 672 15.72 11.08 -12.75
N GLU A 673 16.77 10.32 -13.07
CA GLU A 673 16.67 9.00 -13.69
C GLU A 673 16.99 7.92 -12.65
N ILE A 674 16.07 6.96 -12.49
CA ILE A 674 16.20 5.81 -11.59
C ILE A 674 16.36 4.54 -12.43
N GLN A 675 17.34 3.72 -12.06
CA GLN A 675 17.51 2.38 -12.63
C GLN A 675 16.56 1.40 -11.93
N ILE A 676 15.96 0.50 -12.69
CA ILE A 676 15.13 -0.60 -12.19
C ILE A 676 15.74 -1.94 -12.60
N GLU A 677 15.65 -2.94 -11.73
CA GLU A 677 16.23 -4.26 -11.98
C GLU A 677 15.32 -5.17 -12.82
N ASN A 678 14.00 -5.03 -12.66
CA ASN A 678 12.97 -5.87 -13.29
C ASN A 678 11.89 -5.02 -13.98
N GLN A 679 11.27 -5.55 -15.03
CA GLN A 679 10.02 -5.01 -15.60
C GLN A 679 8.79 -5.77 -15.08
N ILE A 680 7.68 -5.06 -14.94
CA ILE A 680 6.36 -5.61 -14.58
C ILE A 680 5.78 -6.28 -15.83
N MET A 681 5.28 -7.51 -15.67
CA MET A 681 4.61 -8.30 -16.70
C MET A 681 3.28 -8.80 -16.14
N LEU A 682 2.19 -8.59 -16.87
CA LEU A 682 0.92 -9.27 -16.63
C LEU A 682 0.92 -10.58 -17.43
N LEU A 683 0.25 -11.58 -16.87
CA LEU A 683 -0.04 -12.85 -17.51
C LEU A 683 -1.46 -12.81 -18.10
N GLU A 684 -1.70 -13.62 -19.13
CA GLU A 684 -3.05 -13.86 -19.65
C GLU A 684 -4.03 -14.30 -18.55
N GLY A 685 -5.16 -13.59 -18.43
CA GLY A 685 -6.20 -13.77 -17.40
C GLY A 685 -6.11 -12.76 -16.25
N TYR A 686 -6.67 -13.12 -15.09
CA TYR A 686 -6.61 -12.30 -13.87
C TYR A 686 -5.23 -12.33 -13.21
N ASN A 687 -4.72 -11.14 -12.88
CA ASN A 687 -3.48 -10.91 -12.14
C ASN A 687 -3.81 -10.28 -10.78
N GLN A 688 -3.20 -10.74 -9.69
CA GLN A 688 -3.23 -10.04 -8.40
C GLN A 688 -2.00 -9.15 -8.26
N LEU A 689 -2.20 -7.86 -8.01
CA LEU A 689 -1.14 -6.87 -7.81
C LEU A 689 -1.28 -6.23 -6.43
N GLU A 690 -0.16 -5.80 -5.86
CA GLU A 690 -0.12 -4.98 -4.65
C GLU A 690 0.77 -3.76 -4.92
N LEU A 691 0.25 -2.57 -4.66
CA LEU A 691 0.98 -1.30 -4.71
C LEU A 691 1.12 -0.79 -3.29
N ARG A 692 2.36 -0.69 -2.77
CA ARG A 692 2.60 -0.16 -1.42
C ARG A 692 3.81 0.75 -1.33
N SER A 693 3.81 1.60 -0.31
CA SER A 693 5.02 2.28 0.15
C SER A 693 5.86 1.22 0.86
N SER A 694 7.11 0.99 0.44
CA SER A 694 7.95 0.00 1.11
C SER A 694 8.54 0.62 2.36
N VAL A 695 7.86 0.38 3.49
CA VAL A 695 8.60 -0.05 4.68
C VAL A 695 9.52 -1.18 4.21
N ILE A 696 10.78 -1.22 4.65
CA ILE A 696 11.54 -2.48 4.55
C ILE A 696 10.73 -3.46 5.39
N ASP A 697 10.06 -4.41 4.73
CA ASP A 697 9.24 -5.41 5.42
C ASP A 697 10.05 -5.94 6.60
N ASN A 698 9.51 -5.81 7.81
CA ASN A 698 10.20 -6.20 9.05
C ASN A 698 10.30 -7.74 9.17
N ILE A 699 10.40 -8.45 8.04
CA ILE A 699 10.64 -9.87 7.90
C ILE A 699 12.11 -10.01 7.53
N GLY A 700 12.95 -10.12 8.56
CA GLY A 700 14.36 -10.42 8.39
C GLY A 700 14.55 -11.84 7.86
N PHE A 701 15.42 -11.97 6.86
CA PHE A 701 15.87 -13.25 6.33
C PHE A 701 17.33 -13.50 6.73
N LYS A 702 17.65 -14.70 7.20
CA LYS A 702 19.03 -15.09 7.53
C LYS A 702 19.31 -16.55 7.17
N GLU A 703 20.31 -16.77 6.33
CA GLU A 703 20.92 -18.09 6.16
C GLU A 703 22.04 -18.31 7.18
N LEU A 704 21.87 -19.33 8.02
CA LEU A 704 22.81 -19.73 9.06
C LEU A 704 23.98 -20.52 8.45
N ASN A 705 25.22 -20.17 8.82
CA ASN A 705 26.43 -20.73 8.20
C ASN A 705 27.64 -20.73 9.17
N SER A 706 28.81 -21.24 8.73
CA SER A 706 30.02 -21.36 9.57
C SER A 706 30.56 -20.04 10.13
N SER A 707 30.23 -18.87 9.57
CA SER A 707 30.64 -17.57 10.11
C SER A 707 29.78 -17.07 11.28
N ASP A 708 28.63 -17.72 11.53
CA ASP A 708 27.70 -17.33 12.59
C ASP A 708 28.16 -17.79 13.98
N LYS A 709 27.72 -17.06 15.01
CA LYS A 709 28.12 -17.29 16.40
C LYS A 709 27.20 -18.30 17.07
N PHE A 710 27.66 -19.55 17.14
CA PHE A 710 26.97 -20.62 17.85
C PHE A 710 27.66 -20.99 19.17
N GLU A 711 26.86 -21.42 20.14
CA GLU A 711 27.31 -21.97 21.41
C GLU A 711 26.51 -23.23 21.78
N TYR A 712 27.16 -24.22 22.41
CA TYR A 712 26.46 -25.35 23.02
C TYR A 712 25.64 -24.89 24.24
N SER A 713 24.40 -25.35 24.37
CA SER A 713 23.47 -24.89 25.43
C SER A 713 22.81 -26.00 26.24
N GLY A 714 22.83 -27.25 25.75
CA GLY A 714 22.33 -28.40 26.53
C GLY A 714 22.10 -29.64 25.68
N LYS A 715 21.45 -30.64 26.28
CA LYS A 715 20.99 -31.86 25.61
C LYS A 715 19.67 -32.34 26.19
N GLY A 716 18.91 -33.05 25.35
CA GLY A 716 17.83 -33.93 25.76
C GLY A 716 18.07 -35.34 25.20
N SER A 717 17.15 -36.25 25.49
CA SER A 717 17.22 -37.63 24.98
C SER A 717 17.13 -37.63 23.45
N GLY A 718 18.21 -37.98 22.75
CA GLY A 718 18.24 -38.03 21.28
C GLY A 718 18.59 -36.70 20.59
N TYR A 719 18.88 -35.62 21.32
CA TYR A 719 19.22 -34.33 20.70
C TYR A 719 20.17 -33.44 21.51
N THR A 720 20.79 -32.52 20.79
CA THR A 720 21.67 -31.47 21.32
C THR A 720 21.06 -30.09 21.09
N VAL A 721 21.07 -29.23 22.11
CA VAL A 721 20.56 -27.85 22.03
C VAL A 721 21.73 -26.90 21.84
N VAL A 722 21.62 -26.05 20.83
CA VAL A 722 22.59 -24.99 20.51
C VAL A 722 21.91 -23.62 20.52
N THR A 723 22.68 -22.58 20.80
CA THR A 723 22.24 -21.18 20.73
C THR A 723 22.91 -20.48 19.56
N TYR A 724 22.14 -19.77 18.75
CA TYR A 724 22.60 -18.78 17.79
C TYR A 724 22.51 -17.37 18.41
N LYS A 725 23.68 -16.73 18.58
CA LYS A 725 23.80 -15.36 19.10
C LYS A 725 23.72 -14.35 17.96
N HIS A 726 22.49 -14.00 17.59
CA HIS A 726 22.21 -13.19 16.40
C HIS A 726 22.49 -11.68 16.56
N GLY A 727 22.71 -11.18 17.80
CA GLY A 727 23.14 -9.79 18.04
C GLY A 727 22.10 -8.71 17.74
N TYR A 728 20.83 -9.09 17.61
CA TYR A 728 19.69 -8.19 17.38
C TYR A 728 18.92 -7.99 18.69
N ASN A 729 18.17 -6.89 18.81
CA ASN A 729 17.44 -6.51 20.02
C ASN A 729 16.10 -7.27 20.17
N THR A 730 16.14 -8.62 20.19
CA THR A 730 14.93 -9.45 20.01
C THR A 730 14.14 -9.69 21.29
N LYS A 731 13.15 -8.84 21.52
CA LYS A 731 11.85 -9.25 22.09
C LYS A 731 10.89 -9.65 20.96
N GLN A 732 11.32 -10.50 20.03
CA GLN A 732 10.66 -10.66 18.72
C GLN A 732 10.32 -12.11 18.40
N PRO A 733 9.16 -12.36 17.75
CA PRO A 733 8.80 -13.70 17.32
C PRO A 733 9.69 -14.18 16.17
N VAL A 734 10.16 -15.42 16.30
CA VAL A 734 10.59 -16.22 15.15
C VAL A 734 9.34 -16.57 14.36
N ILE A 735 9.27 -16.17 13.09
CA ILE A 735 8.13 -16.46 12.22
C ILE A 735 8.22 -17.91 11.76
N SER A 736 9.39 -18.32 11.27
CA SER A 736 9.68 -19.72 10.96
C SER A 736 11.19 -19.98 10.89
N MET A 737 11.58 -21.24 10.98
CA MET A 737 12.93 -21.66 10.61
C MET A 737 12.85 -22.98 9.84
N THR A 738 13.55 -23.07 8.72
CA THR A 738 13.71 -24.33 7.96
C THR A 738 15.14 -24.84 8.02
N LYS A 739 15.26 -26.16 8.05
CA LYS A 739 16.50 -26.92 8.04
C LYS A 739 17.09 -26.98 6.62
N TYR A 740 18.29 -27.55 6.49
CA TYR A 740 18.99 -27.70 5.21
C TYR A 740 18.24 -28.54 4.18
N ASP A 741 17.37 -29.44 4.63
CA ASP A 741 16.46 -30.28 3.83
C ASP A 741 15.14 -29.56 3.49
N ARG A 742 15.02 -28.27 3.84
CA ARG A 742 13.82 -27.41 3.76
C ARG A 742 12.67 -27.82 4.67
N GLU A 743 12.87 -28.78 5.57
CA GLU A 743 11.87 -29.14 6.58
C GLU A 743 11.75 -28.03 7.64
N PRO A 744 10.52 -27.64 8.04
CA PRO A 744 10.33 -26.66 9.11
C PRO A 744 10.70 -27.25 10.48
N LEU A 745 11.28 -26.43 11.35
CA LEU A 745 11.44 -26.76 12.76
C LEU A 745 10.21 -26.30 13.55
N GLU A 746 9.76 -27.11 14.50
CA GLU A 746 8.64 -26.77 15.38
C GLU A 746 9.00 -25.60 16.31
N LEU A 747 8.17 -24.55 16.32
CA LEU A 747 8.33 -23.41 17.22
C LEU A 747 7.82 -23.75 18.62
N ASN A 748 8.73 -23.79 19.60
CA ASN A 748 8.43 -24.11 21.00
C ASN A 748 8.70 -22.89 21.90
N THR A 749 7.68 -22.43 22.62
CA THR A 749 7.71 -21.17 23.40
C THR A 749 8.05 -21.32 24.87
N THR A 750 8.32 -22.55 25.36
CA THR A 750 8.51 -22.80 26.81
C THR A 750 9.82 -23.52 27.13
N SER A 751 10.04 -24.70 26.53
CA SER A 751 11.25 -25.50 26.72
C SER A 751 11.24 -26.68 25.75
N PHE A 752 12.40 -26.98 25.13
CA PHE A 752 12.52 -28.14 24.25
C PHE A 752 12.11 -29.43 24.95
N ASN A 753 11.29 -30.20 24.26
CA ASN A 753 10.89 -31.55 24.64
C ASN A 753 11.30 -32.58 23.57
N ASP A 754 11.61 -32.16 22.34
CA ASP A 754 12.01 -33.02 21.24
C ASP A 754 13.15 -32.41 20.37
N MET A 755 13.60 -33.18 19.38
CA MET A 755 14.59 -32.81 18.36
C MET A 755 13.97 -31.98 17.22
N ASN A 756 14.80 -31.21 16.50
CA ASN A 756 14.40 -30.38 15.36
C ASN A 756 13.35 -29.31 15.70
N GLN A 757 13.46 -28.73 16.90
CA GLN A 757 12.65 -27.61 17.38
C GLN A 757 13.45 -26.31 17.39
N VAL A 758 12.76 -25.18 17.34
CA VAL A 758 13.33 -23.83 17.49
C VAL A 758 12.61 -23.08 18.62
N SER A 759 13.35 -22.32 19.42
CA SER A 759 12.78 -21.58 20.55
C SER A 759 13.42 -20.20 20.70
N HIS A 760 12.58 -19.20 20.94
CA HIS A 760 12.99 -17.88 21.41
C HIS A 760 12.51 -17.73 22.84
N LEU A 761 13.44 -17.52 23.78
CA LEU A 761 13.12 -17.25 25.18
C LEU A 761 13.19 -15.73 25.41
N TRP A 762 12.03 -15.15 25.76
CA TRP A 762 11.63 -13.78 25.42
C TRP A 762 12.49 -12.66 26.05
N ASP A 763 13.27 -12.98 27.08
CA ASP A 763 14.12 -12.03 27.81
C ASP A 763 15.63 -12.15 27.52
N SER A 764 16.04 -13.06 26.62
CA SER A 764 17.47 -13.42 26.48
C SER A 764 18.18 -12.92 25.21
N GLY A 765 17.45 -12.46 24.18
CA GLY A 765 18.05 -12.02 22.91
C GLY A 765 18.80 -13.12 22.14
N ASN A 766 18.45 -14.39 22.38
CA ASN A 766 19.10 -15.57 21.84
C ASN A 766 18.07 -16.48 21.15
N LEU A 767 18.47 -17.07 20.01
CA LEU A 767 17.72 -18.13 19.35
C LEU A 767 18.29 -19.48 19.77
N PHE A 768 17.44 -20.39 20.26
CA PHE A 768 17.84 -21.75 20.57
C PHE A 768 17.30 -22.73 19.52
N ILE A 769 18.05 -23.80 19.26
CA ILE A 769 17.76 -24.81 18.22
C ILE A 769 18.07 -26.19 18.81
N SER A 770 17.12 -27.14 18.76
CA SER A 770 17.40 -28.54 19.07
C SER A 770 17.72 -29.32 17.79
N ILE A 771 18.84 -30.04 17.79
CA ILE A 771 19.39 -30.77 16.65
C ILE A 771 19.46 -32.25 17.02
N SER A 772 18.90 -33.12 16.17
CA SER A 772 18.97 -34.57 16.39
C SER A 772 20.41 -35.08 16.51
N ASN A 773 20.63 -35.99 17.46
CA ASN A 773 21.90 -36.68 17.65
C ASN A 773 22.22 -37.64 16.49
N GLU A 774 21.19 -38.19 15.83
CA GLU A 774 21.37 -38.96 14.59
C GLU A 774 21.85 -38.06 13.45
N ASP A 775 21.34 -36.83 13.38
CA ASP A 775 21.57 -35.90 12.27
C ASP A 775 22.93 -35.20 12.36
N SER A 776 23.23 -34.63 13.53
CA SER A 776 24.53 -34.02 13.83
C SER A 776 25.68 -35.03 13.90
N GLY A 777 25.39 -36.30 14.22
CA GLY A 777 26.38 -37.35 14.48
C GLY A 777 27.03 -37.27 15.86
N TRP A 778 26.63 -36.33 16.72
CA TRP A 778 27.21 -36.15 18.05
C TRP A 778 26.85 -37.28 19.03
N GLY A 779 25.64 -37.86 18.95
CA GLY A 779 25.21 -38.88 19.91
C GLY A 779 25.05 -38.34 21.34
N GLU A 780 24.72 -39.21 22.29
CA GLU A 780 24.45 -38.79 23.69
C GLU A 780 25.71 -38.27 24.41
N ASN A 781 26.86 -38.92 24.23
CA ASN A 781 28.04 -38.74 25.10
C ASN A 781 29.05 -37.67 24.65
N TYR A 782 28.86 -37.02 23.49
CA TYR A 782 29.79 -36.03 22.95
C TYR A 782 29.27 -34.60 23.17
N THR A 783 30.08 -33.71 23.76
CA THR A 783 29.75 -32.29 23.83
C THR A 783 30.45 -31.56 22.67
N PRO A 784 29.72 -31.05 21.66
CA PRO A 784 30.34 -30.36 20.54
C PRO A 784 30.97 -29.03 20.95
N SER A 785 32.09 -28.67 20.32
CA SER A 785 32.63 -27.31 20.41
C SER A 785 31.86 -26.34 19.51
N ASN A 786 32.08 -25.04 19.68
CA ASN A 786 31.46 -24.02 18.82
C ASN A 786 31.84 -24.22 17.34
N GLU A 787 33.07 -24.65 17.04
CA GLU A 787 33.48 -24.98 15.66
C GLU A 787 32.72 -26.21 15.12
N ASP A 788 32.44 -27.20 15.96
CA ASP A 788 31.72 -28.41 15.54
C ASP A 788 30.26 -28.09 15.19
N ILE A 789 29.66 -27.15 15.92
CA ILE A 789 28.34 -26.61 15.60
C ILE A 789 28.39 -25.78 14.30
N GLN A 790 29.43 -24.95 14.12
CA GLN A 790 29.63 -24.19 12.87
C GLN A 790 29.82 -25.10 11.65
N ARG A 791 30.54 -26.22 11.79
CA ARG A 791 30.69 -27.24 10.73
C ARG A 791 29.34 -27.86 10.36
N TYR A 792 28.50 -28.17 11.34
CA TYR A 792 27.14 -28.66 11.12
C TYR A 792 26.25 -27.65 10.35
N PHE A 793 26.25 -26.37 10.73
CA PHE A 793 25.59 -25.31 9.95
C PHE A 793 26.30 -24.95 8.63
N ASN A 794 27.40 -25.63 8.30
CA ASN A 794 28.05 -25.59 6.98
C ASN A 794 27.81 -26.87 6.16
N GLY A 795 26.94 -27.77 6.64
CA GLY A 795 26.54 -29.00 5.96
C GLY A 795 27.29 -30.26 6.37
N TRP A 796 28.05 -30.23 7.46
CA TRP A 796 28.91 -31.34 7.86
C TRP A 796 28.44 -32.07 9.11
N LYS A 797 28.17 -33.36 8.97
CA LYS A 797 27.85 -34.30 10.04
C LYS A 797 29.13 -34.85 10.66
N TYR A 798 29.18 -34.87 11.99
CA TYR A 798 30.30 -35.40 12.75
C TYR A 798 30.37 -36.93 12.60
N THR A 799 31.58 -37.47 12.39
CA THR A 799 31.81 -38.93 12.46
C THR A 799 32.98 -39.27 13.38
N ASP A 800 34.12 -38.60 13.20
CA ASP A 800 35.23 -38.61 14.15
C ASP A 800 35.95 -37.25 14.19
N SER A 801 37.00 -37.12 15.00
CA SER A 801 37.73 -35.86 15.19
C SER A 801 38.60 -35.43 14.00
N MET A 802 38.67 -36.23 12.94
CA MET A 802 39.46 -35.96 11.73
C MET A 802 38.59 -35.84 10.47
N ARG A 803 37.41 -36.47 10.44
CA ARG A 803 36.54 -36.56 9.26
C ARG A 803 35.10 -36.18 9.54
N TRP A 804 34.50 -35.61 8.50
CA TRP A 804 33.12 -35.19 8.45
C TRP A 804 32.48 -35.66 7.16
N VAL A 805 31.18 -35.98 7.19
CA VAL A 805 30.40 -36.41 6.01
C VAL A 805 29.27 -35.43 5.76
N SER A 806 28.75 -35.34 4.53
CA SER A 806 27.61 -34.43 4.28
C SER A 806 26.37 -34.81 5.10
N VAL A 807 25.70 -33.81 5.68
CA VAL A 807 24.38 -33.98 6.33
C VAL A 807 23.28 -34.39 5.35
N THR A 808 23.47 -34.14 4.05
CA THR A 808 22.51 -34.53 2.99
C THR A 808 22.54 -36.03 2.68
N GLY A 809 23.58 -36.75 3.12
CA GLY A 809 23.77 -38.16 2.81
C GLY A 809 24.26 -38.44 1.39
N ASN A 810 24.68 -37.42 0.64
CA ASN A 810 25.19 -37.53 -0.74
C ASN A 810 26.50 -38.36 -0.89
N GLY A 811 27.18 -38.67 0.23
CA GLY A 811 28.44 -39.44 0.26
C GLY A 811 29.72 -38.61 0.15
N GLU A 812 29.64 -37.28 0.15
CA GLU A 812 30.80 -36.39 0.22
C GLU A 812 31.41 -36.41 1.64
N GLU A 813 32.75 -36.47 1.70
CA GLU A 813 33.53 -36.41 2.94
C GLU A 813 34.54 -35.26 2.88
N ILE A 814 34.88 -34.69 4.04
CA ILE A 814 35.89 -33.64 4.17
C ILE A 814 36.68 -33.80 5.48
N ASP A 815 37.89 -33.24 5.51
CA ASP A 815 38.67 -33.12 6.74
C ASP A 815 38.21 -31.93 7.62
N ALA A 816 38.55 -31.98 8.91
CA ALA A 816 38.16 -30.97 9.89
C ALA A 816 38.82 -29.58 9.70
N GLN A 817 39.87 -29.45 8.88
CA GLN A 817 40.53 -28.16 8.58
C GLN A 817 39.78 -27.40 7.49
N ASN A 818 39.26 -28.11 6.50
CA ASN A 818 38.56 -27.54 5.34
C ASN A 818 37.04 -27.39 5.54
N SER A 819 36.43 -28.14 6.46
CA SER A 819 34.95 -28.16 6.68
C SER A 819 34.31 -26.83 7.08
N LEU A 820 35.07 -25.87 7.61
CA LEU A 820 34.56 -24.52 7.90
C LEU A 820 34.53 -23.60 6.65
N SER A 821 35.32 -23.91 5.62
CA SER A 821 35.49 -23.07 4.41
C SER A 821 34.74 -23.60 3.18
N PHE A 822 34.38 -24.88 3.17
CA PHE A 822 33.66 -25.53 2.06
C PHE A 822 32.35 -26.14 2.55
N LYS A 823 31.36 -26.24 1.65
CA LYS A 823 30.04 -26.85 1.88
C LYS A 823 29.87 -28.05 0.94
N PRO A 824 29.04 -29.06 1.28
CA PRO A 824 28.65 -30.10 0.34
C PRO A 824 27.93 -29.52 -0.89
N SER A 825 28.00 -30.22 -2.03
CA SER A 825 27.52 -29.70 -3.32
C SER A 825 26.00 -29.51 -3.43
N ASP A 826 25.23 -30.25 -2.63
CA ASP A 826 23.77 -30.19 -2.53
C ASP A 826 23.26 -29.58 -1.21
N TYR A 827 24.16 -29.05 -0.37
CA TYR A 827 23.79 -28.46 0.91
C TYR A 827 23.15 -27.08 0.74
N LEU A 828 21.93 -26.95 1.23
CA LEU A 828 21.25 -25.66 1.38
C LEU A 828 21.36 -25.19 2.84
N PRO A 829 21.67 -23.92 3.12
CA PRO A 829 21.71 -23.44 4.51
C PRO A 829 20.35 -23.49 5.20
N TYR A 830 20.37 -23.65 6.53
CA TYR A 830 19.23 -23.34 7.40
C TYR A 830 18.76 -21.90 7.15
N ARG A 831 17.45 -21.68 7.07
CA ARG A 831 16.85 -20.36 6.86
C ARG A 831 16.02 -19.96 8.06
N LEU A 832 16.37 -18.85 8.67
CA LEU A 832 15.58 -18.17 9.69
C LEU A 832 14.78 -17.04 9.04
N ILE A 833 13.47 -17.03 9.26
CA ILE A 833 12.57 -15.93 8.97
C ILE A 833 12.10 -15.37 10.33
N TYR A 834 12.40 -14.11 10.59
CA TYR A 834 12.19 -13.49 11.90
C TYR A 834 11.58 -12.11 11.76
N GLN A 835 10.75 -11.70 12.71
CA GLN A 835 10.28 -10.34 12.74
C GLN A 835 11.38 -9.43 13.31
N LEU A 836 11.72 -8.35 12.61
CA LEU A 836 12.50 -7.26 13.15
C LEU A 836 11.57 -6.38 14.01
N LYS A 837 12.08 -5.97 15.17
CA LYS A 837 11.40 -4.95 15.96
C LYS A 837 11.54 -3.63 15.22
N SER A 838 10.43 -3.03 14.80
CA SER A 838 10.41 -1.59 14.54
C SER A 838 10.62 -0.90 15.89
N GLU A 839 11.88 -0.62 16.26
CA GLU A 839 12.18 0.22 17.43
C GLU A 839 11.76 1.67 17.16
N THR A 840 11.61 2.03 15.89
CA THR A 840 10.83 3.17 15.39
C THR A 840 9.87 2.68 14.29
N LYS A 841 8.56 2.82 14.53
CA LYS A 841 7.57 2.85 13.46
C LYS A 841 7.71 4.23 12.79
N ILE A 842 8.53 4.32 11.74
CA ILE A 842 8.20 5.31 10.71
C ILE A 842 6.96 4.71 10.03
N GLN A 843 5.80 5.30 10.29
CA GLN A 843 4.57 4.90 9.62
C GLN A 843 4.62 5.46 8.20
N ASP A 844 5.37 4.80 7.31
CA ASP A 844 5.35 5.12 5.88
C ASP A 844 3.90 5.19 5.41
N LEU A 845 3.60 6.10 4.47
CA LEU A 845 2.24 6.34 4.03
C LEU A 845 1.67 5.09 3.34
N THR A 846 0.88 4.30 4.06
CA THR A 846 0.40 2.98 3.61
C THR A 846 -0.73 3.04 2.59
N SER A 847 -1.50 4.13 2.59
CA SER A 847 -2.69 4.29 1.74
C SER A 847 -2.84 5.71 1.16
N GLY A 848 -3.81 5.87 0.24
CA GLY A 848 -4.25 7.17 -0.28
C GLY A 848 -3.54 7.66 -1.54
N PHE A 849 -2.60 6.88 -2.07
CA PHE A 849 -1.91 7.16 -3.33
C PHE A 849 -2.25 6.12 -4.40
N LYS A 850 -2.05 6.49 -5.68
CA LYS A 850 -2.50 5.69 -6.83
C LYS A 850 -1.45 5.74 -7.94
N ALA A 851 -1.30 4.63 -8.66
CA ALA A 851 -0.51 4.55 -9.88
C ALA A 851 -1.42 4.36 -11.10
N GLU A 852 -1.11 5.02 -12.21
CA GLU A 852 -1.63 4.69 -13.53
C GLU A 852 -0.60 3.78 -14.22
N ILE A 853 -1.05 2.61 -14.67
CA ILE A 853 -0.28 1.69 -15.51
C ILE A 853 -0.86 1.63 -16.92
N GLU A 854 -0.04 1.28 -17.90
CA GLU A 854 -0.44 1.04 -19.28
C GLU A 854 0.11 -0.29 -19.80
N TYR A 855 -0.73 -1.10 -20.44
CA TYR A 855 -0.38 -2.40 -20.99
C TYR A 855 -1.09 -2.63 -22.34
N ASN A 856 -0.69 -3.68 -23.06
CA ASN A 856 -1.31 -4.06 -24.32
C ASN A 856 -2.48 -5.02 -24.08
N ILE A 857 -3.62 -4.77 -24.75
CA ILE A 857 -4.80 -5.64 -24.87
C ILE A 857 -5.00 -6.08 -26.33
N GLU A 858 -5.66 -7.21 -26.56
CA GLU A 858 -6.02 -7.64 -27.92
C GLU A 858 -7.17 -6.75 -28.47
N ARG A 859 -7.18 -6.50 -29.79
CA ARG A 859 -8.17 -5.63 -30.45
C ARG A 859 -9.04 -6.37 -31.46
#